data_AF-V5FPQ3-F1
#
_entry.id   AF-V5FPQ3-F1
#
_cell.length_a   1.000
_cell.length_b   1.000
_cell.length_c   1.000
_cell.angle_alpha   90.00
_cell.angle_beta   90.00
_cell.angle_gamma   90.00
#
_symmetry.space_group_name_H-M   'P 1'
#
loop_
_entity.id
_entity.type
_entity.pdbx_description
1 polymer ?
#
loop_
_entity_poly.entity_id
_entity_poly.type
_entity_poly.pdbx_seq_one_letter_code
_entity_poly.pdbx_strand_id
1 'polypeptide(L)'
;MPAVDVSSVPAVSGKETAKSVAVLEDLLKNLNLSKTPDEVNAAASNIASLFSGPIDEKVLPAKAVEAFKKQLANKKDAAAREHALDAIKAIAQENNLASGVEPYLVSLLGPVLTAVSDKMVPVKNAAQSAATAIVKAVNPNAVKAILPHIINSLATAQKWPEKITALQCIEALVESAPVQLSYRVPDLIPVVSESMWDTKPEVKKAAYGTMEKICGLIVNKDIERFIPELIKCIAKPENVPETVHLLGATTFVTDVHEPTLAIMVPLLDRGLVERETAIKRKSAVIVDNMCKLVEDPQIVAAFLPKLMPALQKNYETLADPEAREKTKQALDTLVRVGDVKDGKIPEVSKAGDVATVSAILKEILEPKFKALIPQSESIIEYIAAIAGQLVDEKNNEVVSWTENTLPYITALVGEKEAKSIAESLRKRAAPGAEEEDDVASDEEEGEDLCNCTFNLAYGAKILLNQTHLRLKRGQRYGLLGPNGSGKSTLMRAINNEQVEGFPKKNEVKTVFVEHDLDAADTEQTVIGWTMKKLAEVGVKADQKFVEDKLAEFGFLREQFENPITSLSGGWKMKLALARAVFEEPDILLLDEPTNHLDVKNVAWLEQYLINSPCTSIIVSHDSKFLDNVIQHVIHYERFKLKRYRGTLSEFVKKVPSARSYYELGASEMEFKFPEPGFLEGVKTKAKAIVRVTNMSFQYPGTPKPQIENITFQCSLGSRIAVIGPNGAGKSTLVNVLTGELIPTSGEVYHHENIRIAYIKQHAFAHIDNHLDKTPSEYIQWRFQTGEDRETMDRANKQVTEDDEKAMDKIYNIEGTPRRVIGIHSRRKFKNSYEYECSFALGENIGMKSEKWTPMMTADNAWIPRNEIIQTHSKMVAEVDQKEALASGQFRPLVRREIEQHCANFGLDAELVSHSRMRGLSGGQRVKVVLAACSWQRPHLIVLDEPTNYLDRDSLGALSKAIKAFEGGVIIITHSKEFTENLTEEVWAVMDGKMTPSGHNWVQGQGSGPRLTEKEGDGEVKRDALGNVIEEQKKQKKLSSAELRKKKKERMARRKKGEEVFSDEEF
;
A
#
# COMPACT_ATOMS: atom_id res chain seq x y z
N MET A 1 31.08 -46.28 38.84
CA MET A 1 31.58 -47.65 38.57
C MET A 1 32.38 -47.61 37.27
N PRO A 2 33.49 -48.36 37.19
CA PRO A 2 34.53 -48.18 36.18
C PRO A 2 34.12 -48.67 34.79
N ALA A 3 34.84 -48.16 33.78
CA ALA A 3 34.66 -48.40 32.36
C ALA A 3 34.50 -49.89 32.00
N VAL A 4 33.43 -50.21 31.28
CA VAL A 4 33.25 -51.50 30.60
C VAL A 4 33.76 -51.34 29.17
N ASP A 5 34.71 -52.21 28.86
CA ASP A 5 35.39 -52.43 27.60
C ASP A 5 34.39 -52.67 26.44
N VAL A 6 34.33 -51.73 25.48
CA VAL A 6 33.49 -51.84 24.26
C VAL A 6 34.37 -52.38 23.13
N SER A 7 34.82 -53.62 23.28
CA SER A 7 35.64 -54.31 22.27
C SER A 7 35.09 -55.70 21.91
N SER A 8 33.78 -55.81 21.66
CA SER A 8 33.22 -56.91 20.86
C SER A 8 31.76 -56.67 20.48
N VAL A 9 31.50 -56.13 19.29
CA VAL A 9 30.25 -56.46 18.58
C VAL A 9 30.64 -57.57 17.60
N PRO A 10 30.18 -58.81 17.81
CA PRO A 10 30.52 -59.91 16.91
C PRO A 10 29.79 -59.68 15.57
N ALA A 11 30.49 -59.95 14.47
CA ALA A 11 29.84 -60.13 13.17
C ALA A 11 28.84 -61.28 13.30
N VAL A 12 27.55 -60.95 13.28
CA VAL A 12 26.46 -61.93 13.36
C VAL A 12 26.44 -62.75 12.06
N SER A 13 26.33 -64.07 12.21
CA SER A 13 26.38 -65.03 11.10
C SER A 13 25.04 -65.08 10.33
N GLY A 14 25.05 -65.35 9.02
CA GLY A 14 23.84 -65.49 8.18
C GLY A 14 22.82 -66.57 8.61
N LYS A 15 23.07 -67.30 9.72
CA LYS A 15 22.09 -68.13 10.41
C LYS A 15 21.06 -67.34 11.22
N GLU A 16 21.38 -66.14 11.70
CA GLU A 16 20.45 -65.31 12.48
C GLU A 16 19.46 -64.57 11.57
N THR A 17 19.89 -64.11 10.41
CA THR A 17 19.02 -63.54 9.36
C THR A 17 17.94 -64.52 8.91
N ALA A 18 18.32 -65.77 8.66
CA ALA A 18 17.39 -66.82 8.25
C ALA A 18 16.35 -67.12 9.36
N LYS A 19 16.73 -66.98 10.64
CA LYS A 19 15.81 -67.12 11.77
C LYS A 19 14.83 -65.95 11.85
N SER A 20 15.29 -64.71 11.72
CA SER A 20 14.41 -63.54 11.77
C SER A 20 13.39 -63.53 10.62
N VAL A 21 13.80 -63.95 9.42
CA VAL A 21 12.87 -64.11 8.28
C VAL A 21 11.87 -65.24 8.53
N ALA A 22 12.30 -66.37 9.11
CA ALA A 22 11.38 -67.45 9.47
C ALA A 22 10.36 -67.02 10.55
N VAL A 23 10.79 -66.22 11.54
CA VAL A 23 9.89 -65.63 12.56
C VAL A 23 8.87 -64.71 11.91
N LEU A 24 9.27 -63.87 10.96
CA LEU A 24 8.35 -63.03 10.20
C LEU A 24 7.33 -63.86 9.42
N GLU A 25 7.74 -64.95 8.76
CA GLU A 25 6.84 -65.84 8.03
C GLU A 25 5.82 -66.51 8.98
N ASP A 26 6.24 -66.95 10.16
CA ASP A 26 5.36 -67.53 11.17
C ASP A 26 4.37 -66.50 11.75
N LEU A 27 4.83 -65.27 12.02
CA LEU A 27 3.97 -64.18 12.48
C LEU A 27 2.95 -63.76 11.42
N LEU A 28 3.35 -63.68 10.14
CA LEU A 28 2.44 -63.42 9.02
C LEU A 28 1.42 -64.55 8.84
N LYS A 29 1.82 -65.80 9.07
CA LYS A 29 0.89 -66.94 9.05
C LYS A 29 -0.11 -66.85 10.20
N ASN A 30 0.34 -66.51 11.40
CA ASN A 30 -0.54 -66.30 12.55
C ASN A 30 -1.54 -65.17 12.30
N LEU A 31 -1.07 -64.02 11.77
CA LEU A 31 -1.90 -62.89 11.38
C LEU A 31 -3.02 -63.28 10.40
N ASN A 32 -2.73 -64.15 9.42
CA ASN A 32 -3.74 -64.61 8.46
C ASN A 32 -4.73 -65.65 9.06
N LEU A 33 -4.41 -66.25 10.21
CA LEU A 33 -5.28 -67.21 10.91
C LEU A 33 -6.17 -66.55 11.97
N SER A 34 -5.81 -65.34 12.43
CA SER A 34 -6.60 -64.53 13.36
C SER A 34 -8.01 -64.25 12.82
N LYS A 35 -9.03 -64.34 13.68
CA LYS A 35 -10.44 -64.19 13.27
C LYS A 35 -11.16 -63.03 13.96
N THR A 36 -10.72 -62.65 15.16
CA THR A 36 -11.30 -61.53 15.90
C THR A 36 -10.45 -60.26 15.73
N PRO A 37 -11.05 -59.05 15.80
CA PRO A 37 -10.28 -57.81 15.71
C PRO A 37 -9.17 -57.71 16.78
N ASP A 38 -9.40 -58.22 17.99
CA ASP A 38 -8.41 -58.23 19.06
C ASP A 38 -7.23 -59.15 18.75
N GLU A 39 -7.47 -60.33 18.18
CA GLU A 39 -6.43 -61.25 17.71
C GLU A 39 -5.61 -60.67 16.54
N VAL A 40 -6.27 -59.96 15.63
CA VAL A 40 -5.60 -59.29 14.49
C VAL A 40 -4.71 -58.16 14.99
N ASN A 41 -5.22 -57.31 15.88
CA ASN A 41 -4.45 -56.21 16.47
C ASN A 41 -3.23 -56.72 17.27
N ALA A 42 -3.41 -57.78 18.06
CA ALA A 42 -2.31 -58.40 18.79
C ALA A 42 -1.26 -59.01 17.85
N ALA A 43 -1.70 -59.71 16.79
CA ALA A 43 -0.78 -60.27 15.80
C ALA A 43 -0.04 -59.18 15.01
N ALA A 44 -0.71 -58.09 14.64
CA ALA A 44 -0.11 -56.93 13.98
C ALA A 44 0.91 -56.23 14.89
N SER A 45 0.62 -56.06 16.19
CA SER A 45 1.55 -55.50 17.16
C SER A 45 2.78 -56.39 17.39
N ASN A 46 2.62 -57.71 17.36
CA ASN A 46 3.75 -58.65 17.42
C ASN A 46 4.65 -58.54 16.18
N ILE A 47 4.08 -58.25 15.01
CA ILE A 47 4.87 -57.97 13.81
C ILE A 47 5.58 -56.62 13.96
N ALA A 48 4.90 -55.59 14.46
CA ALA A 48 5.51 -54.27 14.68
C ALA A 48 6.71 -54.35 15.64
N SER A 49 6.60 -55.09 16.73
CA SER A 49 7.70 -55.25 17.71
C SER A 49 8.93 -55.97 17.15
N LEU A 50 8.79 -56.78 16.09
CA LEU A 50 9.94 -57.35 15.36
C LEU A 50 10.79 -56.28 14.68
N PHE A 51 10.19 -55.13 14.35
CA PHE A 51 10.85 -53.98 13.74
C PHE A 51 11.28 -52.91 14.77
N SER A 52 11.06 -53.18 16.07
CA SER A 52 11.47 -52.33 17.19
C SER A 52 12.83 -52.77 17.73
N GLY A 53 13.83 -51.88 17.66
CA GLY A 53 15.21 -52.15 18.12
C GLY A 53 16.24 -52.34 17.00
N PRO A 54 17.52 -52.57 17.31
CA PRO A 54 18.55 -52.76 16.29
C PRO A 54 18.30 -54.07 15.52
N ILE A 55 17.74 -53.94 14.32
CA ILE A 55 17.51 -55.05 13.42
C ILE A 55 18.83 -55.32 12.69
N ASP A 56 19.45 -56.45 12.98
CA ASP A 56 20.56 -56.93 12.17
C ASP A 56 20.01 -57.34 10.79
N GLU A 57 20.38 -56.52 9.80
CA GLU A 57 20.32 -56.77 8.36
C GLU A 57 19.07 -56.31 7.56
N LYS A 58 19.39 -55.69 6.41
CA LYS A 58 18.51 -55.08 5.38
C LYS A 58 17.52 -56.06 4.73
N VAL A 59 17.73 -57.36 4.90
CA VAL A 59 16.98 -58.43 4.22
C VAL A 59 15.58 -58.59 4.79
N LEU A 60 15.41 -58.39 6.11
CA LEU A 60 14.13 -58.60 6.79
C LEU A 60 13.05 -57.58 6.35
N PRO A 61 13.29 -56.25 6.33
CA PRO A 61 12.31 -55.28 5.83
C PRO A 61 11.97 -55.49 4.35
N ALA A 62 12.96 -55.82 3.51
CA ALA A 62 12.73 -56.10 2.09
C ALA A 62 11.79 -57.30 1.88
N LYS A 63 11.99 -58.38 2.66
CA LYS A 63 11.11 -59.56 2.63
C LYS A 63 9.70 -59.26 3.14
N ALA A 64 9.56 -58.41 4.15
CA ALA A 64 8.25 -57.96 4.64
C ALA A 64 7.49 -57.19 3.54
N VAL A 65 8.16 -56.26 2.84
CA VAL A 65 7.56 -55.51 1.71
C VAL A 65 7.09 -56.46 0.61
N GLU A 66 7.89 -57.45 0.22
CA GLU A 66 7.50 -58.46 -0.78
C GLU A 66 6.24 -59.23 -0.35
N ALA A 67 6.20 -59.66 0.92
CA ALA A 67 5.07 -60.40 1.48
C ALA A 67 3.79 -59.55 1.51
N PHE A 68 3.87 -58.31 1.99
CA PHE A 68 2.74 -57.40 2.02
C PHE A 68 2.24 -57.04 0.62
N LYS A 69 3.13 -56.73 -0.33
CA LYS A 69 2.74 -56.48 -1.73
C LYS A 69 2.01 -57.69 -2.33
N LYS A 70 2.46 -58.91 -2.04
CA LYS A 70 1.80 -60.14 -2.48
C LYS A 70 0.42 -60.33 -1.84
N GLN A 71 0.26 -60.05 -0.55
CA GLN A 71 -1.03 -60.10 0.13
C GLN A 71 -2.02 -59.06 -0.42
N LEU A 72 -1.59 -57.80 -0.58
CA LEU A 72 -2.40 -56.72 -1.18
C LEU A 72 -2.85 -57.04 -2.61
N ALA A 73 -2.02 -57.74 -3.39
CA ALA A 73 -2.36 -58.16 -4.75
C ALA A 73 -3.34 -59.36 -4.80
N ASN A 74 -3.61 -60.04 -3.67
CA ASN A 74 -4.47 -61.21 -3.63
C ASN A 74 -5.96 -60.83 -3.74
N LYS A 75 -6.47 -60.81 -4.97
CA LYS A 75 -7.88 -60.46 -5.26
C LYS A 75 -8.92 -61.43 -4.66
N LYS A 76 -8.53 -62.64 -4.28
CA LYS A 76 -9.47 -63.68 -3.81
C LYS A 76 -9.72 -63.65 -2.31
N ASP A 77 -8.80 -63.09 -1.53
CA ASP A 77 -8.84 -63.12 -0.07
C ASP A 77 -8.87 -61.69 0.47
N ALA A 78 -10.05 -61.24 0.93
CA ALA A 78 -10.22 -59.90 1.47
C ALA A 78 -9.62 -59.76 2.87
N ALA A 79 -9.67 -60.81 3.69
CA ALA A 79 -9.11 -60.80 5.04
C ALA A 79 -7.58 -60.70 4.99
N ALA A 80 -6.93 -61.43 4.09
CA ALA A 80 -5.49 -61.30 3.89
C ALA A 80 -5.07 -59.88 3.47
N ARG A 81 -5.89 -59.17 2.66
CA ARG A 81 -5.62 -57.77 2.29
C ARG A 81 -5.80 -56.83 3.47
N GLU A 82 -6.89 -56.99 4.22
CA GLU A 82 -7.18 -56.20 5.43
C GLU A 82 -6.08 -56.36 6.48
N HIS A 83 -5.74 -57.60 6.85
CA HIS A 83 -4.74 -57.87 7.87
C HIS A 83 -3.34 -57.36 7.47
N ALA A 84 -2.98 -57.43 6.18
CA ALA A 84 -1.74 -56.85 5.68
C ALA A 84 -1.68 -55.34 5.95
N LEU A 85 -2.80 -54.63 5.76
CA LEU A 85 -2.89 -53.18 6.00
C LEU A 85 -2.85 -52.86 7.50
N ASP A 86 -3.48 -53.69 8.34
CA ASP A 86 -3.40 -53.55 9.80
C ASP A 86 -1.97 -53.77 10.32
N ALA A 87 -1.24 -54.74 9.76
CA ALA A 87 0.18 -54.95 10.08
C ALA A 87 1.04 -53.76 9.63
N ILE A 88 0.85 -53.25 8.40
CA ILE A 88 1.57 -52.06 7.92
C ILE A 88 1.29 -50.85 8.82
N LYS A 89 0.04 -50.64 9.20
CA LYS A 89 -0.37 -49.58 10.13
C LYS A 89 0.32 -49.75 11.49
N ALA A 90 0.33 -50.95 12.05
CA ALA A 90 0.98 -51.22 13.34
C ALA A 90 2.49 -50.93 13.29
N ILE A 91 3.18 -51.34 12.23
CA ILE A 91 4.61 -51.04 12.05
C ILE A 91 4.85 -49.52 11.95
N ALA A 92 4.00 -48.80 11.23
CA ALA A 92 4.13 -47.34 11.10
C ALA A 92 3.82 -46.56 12.39
N GLN A 93 3.02 -47.12 13.30
CA GLN A 93 2.66 -46.46 14.58
C GLN A 93 3.60 -46.82 15.73
N GLU A 94 4.64 -47.60 15.47
CA GLU A 94 5.57 -48.08 16.48
C GLU A 94 6.56 -46.99 16.90
N ASN A 95 6.66 -46.70 18.21
CA ASN A 95 7.42 -45.56 18.73
C ASN A 95 8.95 -45.70 18.57
N ASN A 96 9.48 -46.92 18.49
CA ASN A 96 10.92 -47.22 18.43
C ASN A 96 11.30 -47.93 17.11
N LEU A 97 10.71 -47.48 16.00
CA LEU A 97 10.99 -48.05 14.68
C LEU A 97 12.47 -47.86 14.32
N ALA A 98 13.13 -48.95 13.90
CA ALA A 98 14.50 -48.86 13.42
C ALA A 98 14.58 -48.01 12.13
N SER A 99 15.54 -47.07 12.06
CA SER A 99 15.68 -46.14 10.92
C SER A 99 15.84 -46.86 9.58
N GLY A 100 16.37 -48.09 9.57
CA GLY A 100 16.48 -48.90 8.35
C GLY A 100 15.16 -49.44 7.78
N VAL A 101 14.04 -49.36 8.52
CA VAL A 101 12.72 -49.89 8.11
C VAL A 101 11.88 -48.84 7.39
N GLU A 102 12.02 -47.59 7.80
CA GLU A 102 11.26 -46.45 7.28
C GLU A 102 11.32 -46.28 5.74
N PRO A 103 12.48 -46.43 5.06
CA PRO A 103 12.53 -46.39 3.59
C PRO A 103 11.64 -47.44 2.91
N TYR A 104 11.52 -48.60 3.53
CA TYR A 104 10.72 -49.71 3.01
C TYR A 104 9.22 -49.48 3.22
N LEU A 105 8.83 -48.84 4.32
CA LEU A 105 7.44 -48.40 4.55
C LEU A 105 6.99 -47.39 3.49
N VAL A 106 7.84 -46.42 3.13
CA VAL A 106 7.52 -45.45 2.09
C VAL A 106 7.27 -46.14 0.73
N SER A 107 8.05 -47.18 0.41
CA SER A 107 7.85 -47.98 -0.82
C SER A 107 6.51 -48.73 -0.88
N LEU A 108 5.81 -48.89 0.24
CA LEU A 108 4.48 -49.51 0.34
C LEU A 108 3.34 -48.48 0.16
N LEU A 109 3.60 -47.18 0.24
CA LEU A 109 2.56 -46.16 0.20
C LEU A 109 1.74 -46.19 -1.09
N GLY A 110 2.39 -46.33 -2.25
CA GLY A 110 1.69 -46.43 -3.55
C GLY A 110 0.69 -47.61 -3.60
N PRO A 111 1.13 -48.86 -3.34
CA PRO A 111 0.23 -50.01 -3.22
C PRO A 111 -0.89 -49.83 -2.17
N VAL A 112 -0.59 -49.22 -1.03
CA VAL A 112 -1.59 -48.95 0.03
C VAL A 112 -2.63 -47.94 -0.44
N LEU A 113 -2.24 -46.85 -1.11
CA LEU A 113 -3.16 -45.88 -1.71
C LEU A 113 -4.06 -46.55 -2.76
N THR A 114 -3.49 -47.42 -3.61
CA THR A 114 -4.28 -48.21 -4.57
C THR A 114 -5.28 -49.14 -3.89
N ALA A 115 -4.96 -49.67 -2.70
CA ALA A 115 -5.86 -50.53 -1.94
C ALA A 115 -7.08 -49.80 -1.35
N VAL A 116 -7.05 -48.46 -1.24
CA VAL A 116 -8.24 -47.65 -0.88
C VAL A 116 -9.36 -47.81 -1.92
N SER A 117 -8.99 -48.14 -3.15
CA SER A 117 -9.90 -48.42 -4.25
C SER A 117 -10.53 -49.83 -4.20
N ASP A 118 -10.32 -50.62 -3.14
CA ASP A 118 -10.92 -51.96 -2.99
C ASP A 118 -12.47 -51.90 -2.94
N LYS A 119 -13.11 -53.01 -3.31
CA LYS A 119 -14.58 -53.15 -3.24
C LYS A 119 -15.06 -53.41 -1.81
N MET A 120 -14.22 -54.02 -0.98
CA MET A 120 -14.55 -54.37 0.39
C MET A 120 -14.29 -53.16 1.30
N VAL A 121 -15.35 -52.71 1.99
CA VAL A 121 -15.29 -51.54 2.90
C VAL A 121 -14.24 -51.71 4.02
N PRO A 122 -14.08 -52.88 4.67
CA PRO A 122 -13.04 -53.06 5.69
C PRO A 122 -11.62 -52.82 5.15
N VAL A 123 -11.29 -53.43 4.00
CA VAL A 123 -9.99 -53.24 3.32
C VAL A 123 -9.75 -51.76 2.98
N LYS A 124 -10.77 -51.07 2.46
CA LYS A 124 -10.68 -49.64 2.15
C LYS A 124 -10.34 -48.81 3.39
N ASN A 125 -11.03 -49.05 4.51
CA ASN A 125 -10.85 -48.30 5.75
C ASN A 125 -9.48 -48.59 6.38
N ALA A 126 -9.03 -49.85 6.33
CA ALA A 126 -7.70 -50.26 6.76
C ALA A 126 -6.62 -49.58 5.89
N ALA A 127 -6.81 -49.52 4.57
CA ALA A 127 -5.87 -48.88 3.64
C ALA A 127 -5.75 -47.37 3.88
N GLN A 128 -6.87 -46.69 4.10
CA GLN A 128 -6.88 -45.26 4.44
C GLN A 128 -6.14 -44.98 5.75
N SER A 129 -6.36 -45.82 6.76
CA SER A 129 -5.67 -45.71 8.05
C SER A 129 -4.17 -45.99 7.94
N ALA A 130 -3.79 -47.01 7.18
CA ALA A 130 -2.39 -47.37 6.94
C ALA A 130 -1.64 -46.29 6.14
N ALA A 131 -2.26 -45.72 5.09
CA ALA A 131 -1.66 -44.62 4.31
C ALA A 131 -1.35 -43.41 5.19
N THR A 132 -2.31 -43.02 6.04
CA THR A 132 -2.15 -41.88 6.96
C THR A 132 -1.09 -42.18 8.02
N ALA A 133 -1.02 -43.42 8.53
CA ALA A 133 -0.01 -43.83 9.49
C ALA A 133 1.42 -43.77 8.90
N ILE A 134 1.64 -44.28 7.68
CA ILE A 134 2.94 -44.22 7.00
C ILE A 134 3.40 -42.76 6.89
N VAL A 135 2.52 -41.87 6.44
CA VAL A 135 2.84 -40.45 6.23
C VAL A 135 3.17 -39.71 7.53
N LYS A 136 2.58 -40.11 8.66
CA LYS A 136 2.87 -39.51 9.98
C LYS A 136 4.12 -40.08 10.65
N ALA A 137 4.57 -41.26 10.23
CA ALA A 137 5.70 -41.98 10.84
C ALA A 137 7.07 -41.55 10.32
N VAL A 138 7.11 -40.93 9.14
CA VAL A 138 8.34 -40.60 8.43
C VAL A 138 9.03 -39.37 9.01
N ASN A 139 10.35 -39.35 8.87
CA ASN A 139 11.19 -38.21 9.10
C ASN A 139 10.69 -37.01 8.26
N PRO A 140 10.50 -35.83 8.86
CA PRO A 140 10.06 -34.63 8.15
C PRO A 140 10.90 -34.30 6.92
N ASN A 141 12.22 -34.53 6.95
CA ASN A 141 13.11 -34.24 5.82
C ASN A 141 12.99 -35.24 4.66
N ALA A 142 12.25 -36.33 4.82
CA ALA A 142 12.01 -37.32 3.79
C ALA A 142 10.78 -37.06 2.92
N VAL A 143 10.18 -35.86 2.99
CA VAL A 143 9.02 -35.46 2.15
C VAL A 143 9.27 -35.73 0.67
N LYS A 144 10.50 -35.50 0.16
CA LYS A 144 10.89 -35.80 -1.23
C LYS A 144 10.73 -37.26 -1.63
N ALA A 145 10.80 -38.22 -0.71
CA ALA A 145 10.61 -39.64 -0.98
C ALA A 145 9.11 -40.03 -1.06
N ILE A 146 8.26 -39.31 -0.35
CA ILE A 146 6.84 -39.68 -0.14
C ILE A 146 5.93 -39.00 -1.16
N LEU A 147 6.19 -37.72 -1.43
CA LEU A 147 5.36 -36.89 -2.29
C LEU A 147 5.12 -37.48 -3.69
N PRO A 148 6.11 -38.11 -4.37
CA PRO A 148 5.90 -38.72 -5.67
C PRO A 148 4.80 -39.79 -5.68
N HIS A 149 4.68 -40.59 -4.62
CA HIS A 149 3.62 -41.61 -4.52
C HIS A 149 2.23 -40.98 -4.39
N ILE A 150 2.11 -39.90 -3.61
CA ILE A 150 0.86 -39.17 -3.41
C ILE A 150 0.44 -38.44 -4.69
N ILE A 151 1.37 -37.71 -5.31
CA ILE A 151 1.14 -36.98 -6.57
C ILE A 151 0.73 -37.94 -7.68
N ASN A 152 1.43 -39.08 -7.83
CA ASN A 152 1.07 -40.08 -8.82
C ASN A 152 -0.33 -40.66 -8.57
N SER A 153 -0.73 -40.88 -7.32
CA SER A 153 -2.09 -41.32 -6.99
C SER A 153 -3.13 -40.26 -7.35
N LEU A 154 -2.91 -38.97 -7.04
CA LEU A 154 -3.83 -37.90 -7.44
C LEU A 154 -4.01 -37.81 -8.97
N ALA A 155 -2.92 -37.94 -9.72
CA ALA A 155 -2.91 -37.83 -11.18
C ALA A 155 -3.53 -39.06 -11.88
N THR A 156 -3.26 -40.27 -11.39
CA THR A 156 -3.59 -41.52 -12.11
C THR A 156 -4.81 -42.28 -11.55
N ALA A 157 -5.21 -41.99 -10.30
CA ALA A 157 -6.29 -42.73 -9.65
C ALA A 157 -7.62 -42.59 -10.40
N GLN A 158 -8.19 -43.75 -10.72
CA GLN A 158 -9.47 -43.84 -11.43
C GLN A 158 -10.67 -43.70 -10.49
N LYS A 159 -10.50 -43.96 -9.19
CA LYS A 159 -11.59 -43.89 -8.21
C LYS A 159 -11.37 -42.74 -7.24
N TRP A 160 -12.45 -42.00 -7.01
CA TRP A 160 -12.46 -40.84 -6.13
C TRP A 160 -12.02 -41.08 -4.66
N PRO A 161 -12.25 -42.26 -4.02
CA PRO A 161 -11.82 -42.44 -2.63
C PRO A 161 -10.30 -42.41 -2.46
N GLU A 162 -9.57 -42.96 -3.43
CA GLU A 162 -8.11 -42.93 -3.43
C GLU A 162 -7.58 -41.50 -3.57
N LYS A 163 -8.19 -40.67 -4.45
CA LYS A 163 -7.86 -39.25 -4.55
C LYS A 163 -8.09 -38.51 -3.23
N ILE A 164 -9.20 -38.76 -2.54
CA ILE A 164 -9.48 -38.14 -1.24
C ILE A 164 -8.45 -38.56 -0.19
N THR A 165 -8.07 -39.84 -0.14
CA THR A 165 -7.02 -40.29 0.78
C THR A 165 -5.67 -39.68 0.45
N ALA A 166 -5.32 -39.55 -0.83
CA ALA A 166 -4.09 -38.87 -1.23
C ALA A 166 -4.08 -37.39 -0.79
N LEU A 167 -5.22 -36.68 -0.90
CA LEU A 167 -5.37 -35.32 -0.35
C LEU A 167 -5.20 -35.30 1.17
N GLN A 168 -5.81 -36.25 1.90
CA GLN A 168 -5.66 -36.38 3.35
C GLN A 168 -4.20 -36.67 3.77
N CYS A 169 -3.47 -37.43 2.96
CA CYS A 169 -2.03 -37.63 3.17
C CYS A 169 -1.26 -36.31 3.05
N ILE A 170 -1.61 -35.43 2.11
CA ILE A 170 -1.00 -34.09 2.04
C ILE A 170 -1.33 -33.29 3.29
N GLU A 171 -2.59 -33.31 3.74
CA GLU A 171 -2.99 -32.61 4.97
C GLU A 171 -2.24 -33.14 6.21
N ALA A 172 -1.96 -34.44 6.27
CA ALA A 172 -1.13 -35.03 7.32
C ALA A 172 0.32 -34.53 7.26
N LEU A 173 0.90 -34.35 6.07
CA LEU A 173 2.25 -33.78 5.90
C LEU A 173 2.30 -32.30 6.30
N VAL A 174 1.22 -31.53 6.06
CA VAL A 174 1.12 -30.14 6.52
C VAL A 174 1.22 -30.08 8.05
N GLU A 175 0.65 -31.06 8.75
CA GLU A 175 0.72 -31.16 10.23
C GLU A 175 2.07 -31.67 10.72
N SER A 176 2.66 -32.68 10.08
CA SER A 176 3.88 -33.34 10.57
C SER A 176 5.19 -32.70 10.11
N ALA A 177 5.21 -32.08 8.93
CA ALA A 177 6.41 -31.54 8.29
C ALA A 177 6.15 -30.19 7.57
N PRO A 178 5.60 -29.16 8.26
CA PRO A 178 5.17 -27.91 7.63
C PRO A 178 6.31 -27.15 6.94
N VAL A 179 7.49 -27.09 7.56
CA VAL A 179 8.65 -26.36 7.04
C VAL A 179 9.16 -27.01 5.76
N GLN A 180 9.38 -28.33 5.78
CA GLN A 180 9.88 -29.09 4.64
C GLN A 180 8.89 -29.09 3.47
N LEU A 181 7.60 -29.23 3.78
CA LEU A 181 6.54 -29.23 2.79
C LEU A 181 6.36 -27.85 2.13
N SER A 182 6.70 -26.75 2.81
CA SER A 182 6.61 -25.39 2.25
C SER A 182 7.42 -25.27 0.95
N TYR A 183 8.62 -25.84 0.90
CA TYR A 183 9.48 -25.88 -0.29
C TYR A 183 8.89 -26.71 -1.43
N ARG A 184 7.89 -27.56 -1.17
CA ARG A 184 7.21 -28.42 -2.16
C ARG A 184 5.83 -27.92 -2.55
N VAL A 185 5.39 -26.79 -2.01
CA VAL A 185 4.17 -26.09 -2.45
C VAL A 185 4.12 -25.89 -3.97
N PRO A 186 5.23 -25.54 -4.68
CA PRO A 186 5.23 -25.42 -6.14
C PRO A 186 4.84 -26.70 -6.89
N ASP A 187 5.21 -27.87 -6.35
CA ASP A 187 4.87 -29.18 -6.94
C ASP A 187 3.41 -29.55 -6.65
N LEU A 188 2.90 -29.13 -5.48
CA LEU A 188 1.57 -29.49 -5.00
C LEU A 188 0.46 -28.62 -5.60
N ILE A 189 0.67 -27.31 -5.76
CA ILE A 189 -0.36 -26.38 -6.24
C ILE A 189 -0.97 -26.84 -7.58
N PRO A 190 -0.20 -27.21 -8.62
CA PRO A 190 -0.77 -27.66 -9.89
C PRO A 190 -1.66 -28.91 -9.74
N VAL A 191 -1.19 -29.92 -9.00
CA VAL A 191 -1.86 -31.21 -8.85
C VAL A 191 -3.15 -31.09 -8.01
N VAL A 192 -3.10 -30.31 -6.94
CA VAL A 192 -4.28 -30.03 -6.11
C VAL A 192 -5.25 -29.12 -6.86
N SER A 193 -4.75 -28.14 -7.62
CA SER A 193 -5.59 -27.31 -8.50
C SER A 193 -6.38 -28.17 -9.48
N GLU A 194 -5.76 -29.12 -10.18
CA GLU A 194 -6.48 -30.05 -11.08
C GLU A 194 -7.59 -30.83 -10.34
N SER A 195 -7.31 -31.25 -9.10
CA SER A 195 -8.29 -31.95 -8.25
C SER A 195 -9.47 -31.07 -7.82
N MET A 196 -9.31 -29.74 -7.74
CA MET A 196 -10.42 -28.80 -7.49
C MET A 196 -11.42 -28.75 -8.65
N TRP A 197 -11.01 -29.19 -9.84
CA TRP A 197 -11.85 -29.27 -11.05
C TRP A 197 -12.42 -30.67 -11.29
N ASP A 198 -12.20 -31.64 -10.39
CA ASP A 198 -12.68 -33.01 -10.53
C ASP A 198 -14.22 -33.07 -10.64
N THR A 199 -14.75 -33.95 -11.48
CA THR A 199 -16.22 -34.10 -11.66
C THR A 199 -16.98 -34.44 -10.37
N LYS A 200 -16.34 -35.04 -9.37
CA LYS A 200 -16.97 -35.50 -8.13
C LYS A 200 -16.97 -34.38 -7.06
N PRO A 201 -18.15 -33.93 -6.56
CA PRO A 201 -18.23 -32.83 -5.58
C PRO A 201 -17.44 -33.06 -4.29
N GLU A 202 -17.37 -34.31 -3.83
CA GLU A 202 -16.63 -34.71 -2.63
C GLU A 202 -15.12 -34.50 -2.80
N VAL A 203 -14.58 -34.76 -4.00
CA VAL A 203 -13.17 -34.51 -4.34
C VAL A 203 -12.92 -33.01 -4.44
N LYS A 204 -13.80 -32.24 -5.09
CA LYS A 204 -13.67 -30.78 -5.15
C LYS A 204 -13.60 -30.15 -3.76
N LYS A 205 -14.50 -30.58 -2.85
CA LYS A 205 -14.55 -30.07 -1.48
C LYS A 205 -13.27 -30.41 -0.70
N ALA A 206 -12.80 -31.65 -0.83
CA ALA A 206 -11.54 -32.07 -0.21
C ALA A 206 -10.36 -31.28 -0.77
N ALA A 207 -10.23 -31.18 -2.10
CA ALA A 207 -9.14 -30.46 -2.76
C ALA A 207 -9.11 -28.97 -2.40
N TYR A 208 -10.28 -28.34 -2.27
CA TYR A 208 -10.37 -26.95 -1.83
C TYR A 208 -9.82 -26.77 -0.40
N GLY A 209 -10.22 -27.64 0.55
CA GLY A 209 -9.71 -27.59 1.92
C GLY A 209 -8.22 -27.92 2.02
N THR A 210 -7.74 -28.87 1.22
CA THR A 210 -6.30 -29.17 1.12
C THR A 210 -5.53 -28.00 0.53
N MET A 211 -6.08 -27.30 -0.48
CA MET A 211 -5.46 -26.09 -1.05
C MET A 211 -5.33 -24.98 -0.01
N GLU A 212 -6.34 -24.75 0.84
CA GLU A 212 -6.26 -23.80 1.96
C GLU A 212 -5.13 -24.14 2.93
N LYS A 213 -4.98 -25.42 3.30
CA LYS A 213 -3.92 -25.89 4.19
C LYS A 213 -2.52 -25.74 3.58
N ILE A 214 -2.35 -26.08 2.30
CA ILE A 214 -1.08 -25.91 1.58
C ILE A 214 -0.72 -24.43 1.46
N CYS A 215 -1.67 -23.58 1.07
CA CYS A 215 -1.42 -22.14 0.94
C CYS A 215 -1.14 -21.50 2.30
N GLY A 216 -1.64 -22.08 3.41
CA GLY A 216 -1.29 -21.67 4.77
C GLY A 216 0.18 -21.85 5.13
N LEU A 217 0.95 -22.64 4.36
CA LEU A 217 2.40 -22.75 4.51
C LEU A 217 3.17 -21.61 3.84
N ILE A 218 2.52 -20.77 3.05
CA ILE A 218 3.17 -19.66 2.34
C ILE A 218 3.41 -18.51 3.33
N VAL A 219 4.67 -18.34 3.74
CA VAL A 219 5.08 -17.27 4.64
C VAL A 219 5.40 -16.02 3.81
N ASN A 220 4.36 -15.26 3.44
CA ASN A 220 4.54 -13.95 2.81
C ASN A 220 3.41 -13.00 3.22
N LYS A 221 3.75 -12.01 4.05
CA LYS A 221 2.79 -11.05 4.64
C LYS A 221 2.09 -10.19 3.60
N ASP A 222 2.71 -9.97 2.43
CA ASP A 222 2.12 -9.12 1.39
C ASP A 222 0.92 -9.78 0.72
N ILE A 223 0.97 -11.11 0.56
CA ILE A 223 -0.09 -11.88 -0.10
C ILE A 223 -1.03 -12.62 0.85
N GLU A 224 -0.69 -12.76 2.13
CA GLU A 224 -1.45 -13.53 3.14
C GLU A 224 -2.95 -13.21 3.13
N ARG A 225 -3.31 -11.93 3.20
CA ARG A 225 -4.71 -11.46 3.16
C ARG A 225 -5.45 -11.77 1.86
N PHE A 226 -4.72 -12.04 0.78
CA PHE A 226 -5.26 -12.32 -0.55
C PHE A 226 -5.31 -13.81 -0.87
N ILE A 227 -4.65 -14.67 -0.07
CA ILE A 227 -4.66 -16.14 -0.27
C ILE A 227 -6.08 -16.69 -0.47
N PRO A 228 -7.10 -16.34 0.35
CA PRO A 228 -8.45 -16.86 0.13
C PRO A 228 -9.03 -16.45 -1.24
N GLU A 229 -8.71 -15.25 -1.72
CA GLU A 229 -9.19 -14.77 -3.02
C GLU A 229 -8.40 -15.37 -4.20
N LEU A 230 -7.11 -15.64 -4.00
CA LEU A 230 -6.27 -16.39 -4.95
C LEU A 230 -6.79 -17.82 -5.14
N ILE A 231 -7.14 -18.52 -4.05
CA ILE A 231 -7.73 -19.87 -4.10
C ILE A 231 -9.09 -19.83 -4.82
N LYS A 232 -9.93 -18.83 -4.55
CA LYS A 232 -11.18 -18.64 -5.30
C LYS A 232 -10.94 -18.43 -6.79
N CYS A 233 -9.92 -17.67 -7.17
CA CYS A 233 -9.53 -17.49 -8.57
C CYS A 233 -9.11 -18.78 -9.25
N ILE A 234 -8.39 -19.66 -8.55
CA ILE A 234 -8.02 -20.99 -9.05
C ILE A 234 -9.27 -21.84 -9.30
N ALA A 235 -10.27 -21.75 -8.42
CA ALA A 235 -11.54 -22.45 -8.57
C ALA A 235 -12.48 -21.82 -9.61
N LYS A 236 -12.42 -20.49 -9.78
CA LYS A 236 -13.30 -19.68 -10.62
C LYS A 236 -12.50 -18.59 -11.37
N PRO A 237 -12.09 -18.86 -12.62
CA PRO A 237 -11.31 -17.91 -13.42
C PRO A 237 -12.01 -16.58 -13.74
N GLU A 238 -13.33 -16.52 -13.61
CA GLU A 238 -14.11 -15.28 -13.80
C GLU A 238 -13.73 -14.16 -12.82
N ASN A 239 -13.13 -14.51 -11.66
CA ASN A 239 -12.71 -13.53 -10.66
C ASN A 239 -11.35 -12.89 -10.94
N VAL A 240 -10.61 -13.35 -11.97
CA VAL A 240 -9.26 -12.88 -12.29
C VAL A 240 -9.17 -11.35 -12.40
N PRO A 241 -10.07 -10.64 -13.10
CA PRO A 241 -10.00 -9.18 -13.20
C PRO A 241 -10.04 -8.49 -11.82
N GLU A 242 -10.99 -8.86 -10.97
CA GLU A 242 -11.15 -8.27 -9.64
C GLU A 242 -9.93 -8.57 -8.74
N THR A 243 -9.43 -9.80 -8.74
CA THR A 243 -8.26 -10.18 -7.95
C THR A 243 -6.98 -9.48 -8.42
N VAL A 244 -6.78 -9.31 -9.73
CA VAL A 244 -5.69 -8.49 -10.28
C VAL A 244 -5.84 -7.01 -9.88
N HIS A 245 -7.06 -6.48 -9.85
CA HIS A 245 -7.30 -5.12 -9.38
C HIS A 245 -6.93 -4.93 -7.91
N LEU A 246 -7.30 -5.88 -7.04
CA LEU A 246 -6.99 -5.87 -5.62
C LEU A 246 -5.48 -5.97 -5.37
N LEU A 247 -4.81 -6.89 -6.07
CA LEU A 247 -3.36 -7.10 -5.94
C LEU A 247 -2.52 -5.99 -6.56
N GLY A 248 -3.04 -5.29 -7.56
CA GLY A 248 -2.31 -4.18 -8.19
C GLY A 248 -2.02 -3.01 -7.25
N ALA A 249 -2.75 -2.88 -6.14
CA ALA A 249 -2.48 -1.90 -5.09
C ALA A 249 -1.57 -2.43 -3.97
N THR A 250 -1.23 -3.72 -3.99
CA THR A 250 -0.37 -4.35 -3.00
C THR A 250 1.07 -3.95 -3.23
N THR A 251 1.71 -3.47 -2.18
CA THR A 251 3.17 -3.45 -2.09
C THR A 251 3.69 -4.83 -1.85
N PHE A 252 4.57 -5.30 -2.73
CA PHE A 252 5.46 -6.38 -2.37
C PHE A 252 6.66 -5.77 -1.63
N VAL A 253 6.94 -6.32 -0.47
CA VAL A 253 7.97 -5.93 0.49
C VAL A 253 8.84 -7.14 0.77
N THR A 254 8.21 -8.25 1.14
CA THR A 254 8.86 -9.51 1.53
C THR A 254 9.49 -10.17 0.31
N ASP A 255 10.61 -10.86 0.53
CA ASP A 255 11.25 -11.62 -0.53
C ASP A 255 10.29 -12.66 -1.11
N VAL A 256 10.41 -12.82 -2.42
CA VAL A 256 9.49 -13.68 -3.17
C VAL A 256 10.17 -15.02 -3.40
N HIS A 257 9.79 -15.99 -2.58
CA HIS A 257 10.22 -17.39 -2.70
C HIS A 257 9.31 -18.21 -3.63
N GLU A 258 9.72 -19.42 -3.95
CA GLU A 258 9.04 -20.34 -4.86
C GLU A 258 7.56 -20.57 -4.49
N PRO A 259 7.17 -20.75 -3.21
CA PRO A 259 5.77 -20.97 -2.84
C PRO A 259 4.86 -19.78 -3.18
N THR A 260 5.39 -18.55 -3.02
CA THR A 260 4.69 -17.32 -3.38
C THR A 260 4.47 -17.23 -4.89
N LEU A 261 5.49 -17.55 -5.69
CA LEU A 261 5.35 -17.60 -7.15
C LEU A 261 4.38 -18.69 -7.61
N ALA A 262 4.37 -19.85 -6.94
CA ALA A 262 3.51 -20.96 -7.31
C ALA A 262 2.02 -20.61 -7.25
N ILE A 263 1.59 -19.79 -6.30
CA ILE A 263 0.21 -19.32 -6.21
C ILE A 263 -0.07 -18.07 -7.07
N MET A 264 0.91 -17.17 -7.22
CA MET A 264 0.76 -15.91 -7.96
C MET A 264 0.82 -16.08 -9.47
N VAL A 265 1.76 -16.90 -9.98
CA VAL A 265 2.00 -17.05 -11.43
C VAL A 265 0.77 -17.56 -12.18
N PRO A 266 -0.01 -18.55 -11.69
CA PRO A 266 -1.25 -18.96 -12.37
C PRO A 266 -2.31 -17.86 -12.50
N LEU A 267 -2.36 -16.91 -11.56
CA LEU A 267 -3.22 -15.73 -11.67
C LEU A 267 -2.67 -14.77 -12.73
N LEU A 268 -1.38 -14.48 -12.66
CA LEU A 268 -0.73 -13.49 -13.53
C LEU A 268 -0.71 -13.96 -14.99
N ASP A 269 -0.45 -15.24 -15.23
CA ASP A 269 -0.55 -15.86 -16.56
C ASP A 269 -1.94 -15.65 -17.17
N ARG A 270 -3.01 -15.91 -16.40
CA ARG A 270 -4.39 -15.63 -16.84
C ARG A 270 -4.64 -14.14 -17.08
N GLY A 271 -4.18 -13.28 -16.16
CA GLY A 271 -4.35 -11.83 -16.27
C GLY A 271 -3.62 -11.20 -17.47
N LEU A 272 -2.46 -11.74 -17.84
CA LEU A 272 -1.70 -11.30 -19.02
C LEU A 272 -2.38 -11.68 -20.33
N VAL A 273 -3.18 -12.74 -20.35
CA VAL A 273 -3.90 -13.21 -21.55
C VAL A 273 -5.34 -12.63 -21.62
N GLU A 274 -5.78 -11.90 -20.59
CA GLU A 274 -7.14 -11.37 -20.46
C GLU A 274 -7.50 -10.36 -21.57
N ARG A 275 -8.79 -10.13 -21.82
CA ARG A 275 -9.23 -9.26 -22.94
C ARG A 275 -8.98 -7.77 -22.68
N GLU A 276 -9.10 -7.33 -21.44
CA GLU A 276 -9.01 -5.93 -21.07
C GLU A 276 -7.57 -5.44 -20.95
N THR A 277 -7.21 -4.38 -21.68
CA THR A 277 -5.87 -3.76 -21.63
C THR A 277 -5.48 -3.32 -20.23
N ALA A 278 -6.44 -2.83 -19.43
CA ALA A 278 -6.20 -2.40 -18.05
C ALA A 278 -5.72 -3.56 -17.16
N ILE A 279 -6.29 -4.76 -17.34
CA ILE A 279 -5.92 -5.97 -16.60
C ILE A 279 -4.53 -6.44 -17.03
N LYS A 280 -4.26 -6.52 -18.34
CA LYS A 280 -2.93 -6.87 -18.87
C LYS A 280 -1.83 -5.97 -18.32
N ARG A 281 -2.07 -4.65 -18.32
CA ARG A 281 -1.17 -3.65 -17.73
C ARG A 281 -0.93 -3.93 -16.25
N LYS A 282 -2.00 -4.11 -15.46
CA LYS A 282 -1.89 -4.38 -14.03
C LYS A 282 -1.16 -5.68 -13.74
N SER A 283 -1.43 -6.74 -14.49
CA SER A 283 -0.71 -8.01 -14.38
C SER A 283 0.78 -7.83 -14.66
N ALA A 284 1.16 -7.05 -15.69
CA ALA A 284 2.55 -6.72 -15.95
C ALA A 284 3.20 -5.93 -14.79
N VAL A 285 2.49 -4.95 -14.22
CA VAL A 285 2.98 -4.19 -13.04
C VAL A 285 3.18 -5.11 -11.82
N ILE A 286 2.27 -6.05 -11.57
CA ILE A 286 2.42 -7.02 -10.48
C ILE A 286 3.63 -7.94 -10.74
N VAL A 287 3.78 -8.46 -11.96
CA VAL A 287 4.97 -9.26 -12.34
C VAL A 287 6.25 -8.47 -12.11
N ASP A 288 6.32 -7.22 -12.57
CA ASP A 288 7.49 -6.35 -12.41
C ASP A 288 7.83 -6.12 -10.93
N ASN A 289 6.84 -5.74 -10.11
CA ASN A 289 7.07 -5.43 -8.70
C ASN A 289 7.43 -6.68 -7.88
N MET A 290 6.78 -7.80 -8.16
CA MET A 290 7.02 -9.06 -7.46
C MET A 290 8.39 -9.66 -7.84
N CYS A 291 8.71 -9.73 -9.13
CA CYS A 291 9.96 -10.36 -9.57
C CYS A 291 11.21 -9.54 -9.21
N LYS A 292 11.11 -8.23 -8.94
CA LYS A 292 12.23 -7.43 -8.41
C LYS A 292 12.73 -7.91 -7.04
N LEU A 293 11.90 -8.63 -6.29
CA LEU A 293 12.17 -9.12 -4.94
C LEU A 293 12.57 -10.60 -4.93
N VAL A 294 12.91 -11.16 -6.10
CA VAL A 294 13.47 -12.50 -6.21
C VAL A 294 14.99 -12.37 -6.19
N GLU A 295 15.62 -12.93 -5.17
CA GLU A 295 17.07 -12.85 -4.97
C GLU A 295 17.85 -13.85 -5.82
N ASP A 296 17.31 -15.07 -5.95
CA ASP A 296 17.96 -16.18 -6.61
C ASP A 296 17.30 -16.41 -7.99
N PRO A 297 18.05 -16.27 -9.11
CA PRO A 297 17.53 -16.50 -10.45
C PRO A 297 16.87 -17.86 -10.65
N GLN A 298 17.29 -18.87 -9.88
CA GLN A 298 16.77 -20.24 -9.95
C GLN A 298 15.29 -20.31 -9.54
N ILE A 299 14.86 -19.46 -8.61
CA ILE A 299 13.47 -19.38 -8.12
C ILE A 299 12.54 -18.98 -9.26
N VAL A 300 12.92 -17.96 -10.04
CA VAL A 300 12.08 -17.42 -11.12
C VAL A 300 12.17 -18.28 -12.38
N ALA A 301 13.29 -18.97 -12.61
CA ALA A 301 13.58 -19.74 -13.83
C ALA A 301 12.48 -20.76 -14.17
N ALA A 302 11.92 -21.44 -13.15
CA ALA A 302 10.84 -22.40 -13.33
C ALA A 302 9.53 -21.78 -13.87
N PHE A 303 9.33 -20.47 -13.68
CA PHE A 303 8.11 -19.75 -14.03
C PHE A 303 8.24 -18.88 -15.28
N LEU A 304 9.48 -18.58 -15.73
CA LEU A 304 9.75 -17.82 -16.95
C LEU A 304 9.05 -18.36 -18.21
N PRO A 305 8.97 -19.69 -18.44
CA PRO A 305 8.28 -20.22 -19.63
C PRO A 305 6.79 -19.86 -19.71
N LYS A 306 6.14 -19.51 -18.59
CA LYS A 306 4.73 -19.08 -18.56
C LYS A 306 4.61 -17.56 -18.76
N LEU A 307 5.41 -16.77 -18.04
CA LEU A 307 5.27 -15.31 -18.03
C LEU A 307 5.86 -14.61 -19.26
N MET A 308 7.07 -15.00 -19.69
CA MET A 308 7.79 -14.28 -20.74
C MET A 308 7.05 -14.26 -22.09
N PRO A 309 6.51 -15.38 -22.61
CA PRO A 309 5.81 -15.36 -23.89
C PRO A 309 4.57 -14.46 -23.89
N ALA A 310 3.84 -14.42 -22.77
CA ALA A 310 2.65 -13.60 -22.62
C ALA A 310 3.00 -12.10 -22.60
N LEU A 311 4.07 -11.72 -21.88
CA LEU A 311 4.57 -10.34 -21.85
C LEU A 311 5.12 -9.90 -23.21
N GLN A 312 5.91 -10.75 -23.88
CA GLN A 312 6.43 -10.47 -25.23
C GLN A 312 5.29 -10.20 -26.21
N LYS A 313 4.27 -11.07 -26.23
CA LYS A 313 3.09 -10.89 -27.06
C LYS A 313 2.34 -9.60 -26.73
N ASN A 314 2.18 -9.27 -25.45
CA ASN A 314 1.52 -8.03 -25.05
C ASN A 314 2.32 -6.79 -25.47
N TYR A 315 3.65 -6.81 -25.37
CA TYR A 315 4.51 -5.71 -25.82
C TYR A 315 4.34 -5.43 -27.32
N GLU A 316 4.20 -6.47 -28.13
CA GLU A 316 4.02 -6.36 -29.58
C GLU A 316 2.59 -5.96 -30.00
N THR A 317 1.57 -6.34 -29.21
CA THR A 317 0.15 -6.21 -29.61
C THR A 317 -0.60 -5.05 -28.96
N LEU A 318 -0.18 -4.56 -27.79
CA LEU A 318 -0.89 -3.51 -27.07
C LEU A 318 -0.76 -2.16 -27.79
N ALA A 319 -1.88 -1.53 -28.12
CA ALA A 319 -1.92 -0.22 -28.77
C ALA A 319 -1.59 0.94 -27.80
N ASP A 320 -2.01 0.83 -26.54
CA ASP A 320 -1.79 1.85 -25.51
C ASP A 320 -0.28 1.94 -25.14
N PRO A 321 0.36 3.12 -25.30
CA PRO A 321 1.80 3.26 -25.08
C PRO A 321 2.19 3.04 -23.61
N GLU A 322 1.35 3.43 -22.65
CA GLU A 322 1.62 3.24 -21.23
C GLU A 322 1.60 1.75 -20.87
N ALA A 323 0.56 1.02 -21.28
CA ALA A 323 0.48 -0.43 -21.06
C ALA A 323 1.65 -1.18 -21.72
N ARG A 324 2.08 -0.73 -22.90
CA ARG A 324 3.25 -1.29 -23.59
C ARG A 324 4.54 -1.01 -22.81
N GLU A 325 4.73 0.19 -22.28
CA GLU A 325 5.90 0.54 -21.47
C GLU A 325 5.97 -0.30 -20.19
N LYS A 326 4.87 -0.43 -19.44
CA LYS A 326 4.82 -1.27 -18.23
C LYS A 326 5.07 -2.75 -18.54
N THR A 327 4.55 -3.24 -19.67
CA THR A 327 4.83 -4.61 -20.14
C THR A 327 6.31 -4.80 -20.45
N LYS A 328 6.95 -3.81 -21.07
CA LYS A 328 8.39 -3.84 -21.35
C LYS A 328 9.21 -3.83 -20.06
N GLN A 329 8.86 -2.98 -19.09
CA GLN A 329 9.53 -2.93 -17.79
C GLN A 329 9.48 -4.29 -17.08
N ALA A 330 8.32 -4.94 -17.06
CA ALA A 330 8.16 -6.28 -16.50
C ALA A 330 9.04 -7.33 -17.21
N LEU A 331 9.10 -7.27 -18.55
CA LEU A 331 9.93 -8.16 -19.35
C LEU A 331 11.42 -7.95 -19.07
N ASP A 332 11.89 -6.70 -19.03
CA ASP A 332 13.27 -6.34 -18.73
C ASP A 332 13.67 -6.79 -17.31
N THR A 333 12.77 -6.65 -16.34
CA THR A 333 12.95 -7.17 -14.97
C THR A 333 13.08 -8.69 -14.96
N LEU A 334 12.20 -9.44 -15.64
CA LEU A 334 12.28 -10.90 -15.71
C LEU A 334 13.58 -11.38 -16.36
N VAL A 335 14.02 -10.72 -17.44
CA VAL A 335 15.28 -11.04 -18.13
C VAL A 335 16.47 -10.85 -17.19
N ARG A 336 16.50 -9.74 -16.44
CA ARG A 336 17.58 -9.45 -15.48
C ARG A 336 17.56 -10.41 -14.28
N VAL A 337 16.41 -10.58 -13.65
CA VAL A 337 16.25 -11.39 -12.42
C VAL A 337 16.44 -12.87 -12.72
N GLY A 338 15.93 -13.33 -13.85
CA GLY A 338 16.07 -14.72 -14.28
C GLY A 338 17.38 -15.04 -14.99
N ASP A 339 18.40 -14.17 -14.93
CA ASP A 339 19.70 -14.29 -15.63
C ASP A 339 19.58 -14.82 -17.08
N VAL A 340 18.58 -14.31 -17.82
CA VAL A 340 18.28 -14.77 -19.18
C VAL A 340 19.31 -14.17 -20.14
N LYS A 341 20.16 -15.03 -20.72
CA LYS A 341 21.21 -14.62 -21.68
C LYS A 341 20.77 -14.96 -23.10
N ASP A 342 20.77 -13.98 -23.99
CA ASP A 342 20.37 -14.12 -25.41
C ASP A 342 18.97 -14.76 -25.60
N GLY A 343 18.04 -14.48 -24.68
CA GLY A 343 16.69 -15.05 -24.70
C GLY A 343 16.59 -16.51 -24.25
N LYS A 344 17.69 -17.11 -23.76
CA LYS A 344 17.70 -18.46 -23.20
C LYS A 344 17.54 -18.41 -21.68
N ILE A 345 16.52 -19.09 -21.20
CA ILE A 345 16.25 -19.29 -19.78
C ILE A 345 17.36 -20.20 -19.19
N PRO A 346 17.99 -19.84 -18.06
CA PRO A 346 18.97 -20.71 -17.42
C PRO A 346 18.35 -22.03 -17.02
N GLU A 347 19.14 -23.12 -17.08
CA GLU A 347 18.67 -24.41 -16.59
C GLU A 347 18.51 -24.37 -15.06
N VAL A 348 17.39 -24.90 -14.59
CA VAL A 348 17.10 -25.02 -13.15
C VAL A 348 18.13 -25.95 -12.52
N SER A 349 18.71 -25.52 -11.38
CA SER A 349 19.66 -26.30 -10.60
C SER A 349 19.06 -27.64 -10.19
N LYS A 350 19.84 -28.71 -10.37
CA LYS A 350 19.48 -30.09 -10.02
C LYS A 350 20.22 -30.58 -8.77
N ALA A 351 20.84 -29.67 -8.02
CA ALA A 351 21.70 -30.03 -6.89
C ALA A 351 20.94 -30.83 -5.81
N GLY A 352 19.72 -30.40 -5.47
CA GLY A 352 18.87 -31.09 -4.50
C GLY A 352 17.97 -32.18 -5.10
N ASP A 353 18.08 -32.49 -6.40
CA ASP A 353 17.30 -33.57 -7.00
C ASP A 353 17.73 -34.92 -6.41
N VAL A 354 16.75 -35.78 -6.08
CA VAL A 354 17.01 -37.11 -5.50
C VAL A 354 17.94 -37.93 -6.40
N ALA A 355 17.79 -37.83 -7.72
CA ALA A 355 18.64 -38.54 -8.67
C ALA A 355 20.11 -38.08 -8.62
N THR A 356 20.35 -36.77 -8.47
CA THR A 356 21.70 -36.18 -8.38
C THR A 356 22.38 -36.61 -7.08
N VAL A 357 21.69 -36.44 -5.95
CA VAL A 357 22.25 -36.78 -4.64
C VAL A 357 22.44 -38.31 -4.50
N SER A 358 21.53 -39.11 -5.07
CA SER A 358 21.65 -40.57 -5.12
C SER A 358 22.87 -41.01 -5.92
N ALA A 359 23.17 -40.35 -7.05
CA ALA A 359 24.38 -40.62 -7.83
C ALA A 359 25.65 -40.30 -7.02
N ILE A 360 25.70 -39.14 -6.36
CA ILE A 360 26.81 -38.76 -5.47
C ILE A 360 27.02 -39.78 -4.36
N LEU A 361 25.94 -40.22 -3.70
CA LEU A 361 26.01 -41.21 -2.64
C LEU A 361 26.50 -42.58 -3.16
N LYS A 362 26.01 -43.01 -4.33
CA LYS A 362 26.46 -44.26 -4.97
C LYS A 362 27.97 -44.21 -5.27
N GLU A 363 28.48 -43.07 -5.75
CA GLU A 363 29.91 -42.87 -5.98
C GLU A 363 30.74 -42.90 -4.68
N ILE A 364 30.24 -42.30 -3.59
CA ILE A 364 30.92 -42.34 -2.28
C ILE A 364 30.99 -43.78 -1.75
N LEU A 365 29.96 -44.59 -2.01
CA LEU A 365 29.86 -45.97 -1.54
C LEU A 365 30.65 -46.97 -2.40
N GLU A 366 30.87 -46.68 -3.68
CA GLU A 366 31.47 -47.63 -4.62
C GLU A 366 32.84 -48.20 -4.18
N PRO A 367 33.77 -47.43 -3.59
CA PRO A 367 35.11 -47.92 -3.22
C PRO A 367 35.11 -49.04 -2.17
N LYS A 368 34.16 -49.03 -1.21
CA LYS A 368 34.13 -49.97 -0.07
C LYS A 368 32.87 -50.85 -0.02
N PHE A 369 31.77 -50.44 -0.66
CA PHE A 369 30.44 -51.02 -0.45
C PHE A 369 29.69 -51.37 -1.76
N LYS A 370 30.41 -51.55 -2.88
CA LYS A 370 29.83 -51.85 -4.20
C LYS A 370 28.78 -52.96 -4.23
N ALA A 371 28.99 -54.05 -3.47
CA ALA A 371 28.06 -55.18 -3.42
C ALA A 371 26.73 -54.87 -2.72
N LEU A 372 26.68 -53.82 -1.88
CA LEU A 372 25.48 -53.43 -1.12
C LEU A 372 24.55 -52.51 -1.92
N ILE A 373 25.05 -51.84 -2.97
CA ILE A 373 24.29 -50.84 -3.74
C ILE A 373 23.00 -51.43 -4.35
N PRO A 374 23.04 -52.58 -5.08
CA PRO A 374 21.84 -53.12 -5.72
C PRO A 374 20.79 -53.63 -4.73
N GLN A 375 21.21 -53.99 -3.52
CA GLN A 375 20.34 -54.56 -2.48
C GLN A 375 19.73 -53.50 -1.56
N SER A 376 20.19 -52.25 -1.66
CA SER A 376 19.84 -51.16 -0.74
C SER A 376 19.27 -49.93 -1.44
N GLU A 377 18.73 -50.08 -2.66
CA GLU A 377 18.31 -48.95 -3.50
C GLU A 377 17.29 -48.05 -2.79
N SER A 378 16.28 -48.64 -2.13
CA SER A 378 15.29 -47.87 -1.37
C SER A 378 15.89 -47.05 -0.23
N ILE A 379 16.93 -47.56 0.46
CA ILE A 379 17.62 -46.83 1.52
C ILE A 379 18.46 -45.68 0.93
N ILE A 380 19.13 -45.93 -0.21
CA ILE A 380 19.94 -44.92 -0.91
C ILE A 380 19.05 -43.77 -1.41
N GLU A 381 17.92 -44.08 -2.03
CA GLU A 381 16.95 -43.07 -2.47
C GLU A 381 16.38 -42.27 -1.30
N TYR A 382 16.16 -42.92 -0.15
CA TYR A 382 15.68 -42.24 1.05
C TYR A 382 16.70 -41.26 1.63
N ILE A 383 17.97 -41.69 1.75
CA ILE A 383 19.06 -40.81 2.19
C ILE A 383 19.22 -39.65 1.19
N ALA A 384 19.14 -39.93 -0.11
CA ALA A 384 19.22 -38.91 -1.14
C ALA A 384 18.04 -37.92 -1.10
N ALA A 385 16.85 -38.37 -0.73
CA ALA A 385 15.68 -37.50 -0.53
C ALA A 385 15.88 -36.56 0.66
N ILE A 386 16.37 -37.07 1.80
CA ILE A 386 16.67 -36.27 2.99
C ILE A 386 17.79 -35.26 2.69
N ALA A 387 18.91 -35.71 2.14
CA ALA A 387 20.02 -34.84 1.80
C ALA A 387 19.63 -33.82 0.72
N GLY A 388 18.85 -34.24 -0.28
CA GLY A 388 18.31 -33.32 -1.29
C GLY A 388 17.37 -32.27 -0.69
N GLN A 389 16.58 -32.61 0.33
CA GLN A 389 15.74 -31.64 1.04
C GLN A 389 16.61 -30.60 1.77
N LEU A 390 17.67 -31.04 2.47
CA LEU A 390 18.60 -30.15 3.14
C LEU A 390 19.36 -29.22 2.17
N VAL A 391 19.67 -29.70 0.96
CA VAL A 391 20.24 -28.87 -0.11
C VAL A 391 19.27 -27.79 -0.58
N ASP A 392 17.99 -28.11 -0.77
CA ASP A 392 16.97 -27.11 -1.16
C ASP A 392 16.73 -26.08 -0.04
N GLU A 393 16.83 -26.50 1.21
CA GLU A 393 16.76 -25.62 2.39
C GLU A 393 18.02 -24.76 2.58
N LYS A 394 19.04 -24.94 1.75
CA LYS A 394 20.36 -24.30 1.87
C LYS A 394 20.98 -24.51 3.27
N ASN A 395 20.66 -25.63 3.93
CA ASN A 395 21.19 -25.95 5.24
C ASN A 395 22.57 -26.60 5.07
N ASN A 396 23.64 -25.87 5.41
CA ASN A 396 25.02 -26.38 5.31
C ASN A 396 25.59 -26.85 6.65
N GLU A 397 24.80 -26.84 7.72
CA GLU A 397 25.27 -27.14 9.07
C GLU A 397 25.62 -28.62 9.24
N VAL A 398 26.82 -28.89 9.76
CA VAL A 398 27.33 -30.24 10.02
C VAL A 398 26.37 -31.04 10.91
N VAL A 399 25.84 -30.40 11.96
CA VAL A 399 24.97 -31.03 12.97
C VAL A 399 23.67 -31.48 12.32
N SER A 400 23.00 -30.60 11.58
CA SER A 400 21.74 -30.89 10.90
C SER A 400 21.85 -32.06 9.92
N TRP A 401 22.89 -32.06 9.08
CA TRP A 401 23.15 -33.17 8.15
C TRP A 401 23.41 -34.48 8.87
N THR A 402 24.19 -34.43 9.94
CA THR A 402 24.54 -35.63 10.72
C THR A 402 23.31 -36.20 11.40
N GLU A 403 22.51 -35.39 12.09
CA GLU A 403 21.30 -35.85 12.80
C GLU A 403 20.29 -36.51 11.84
N ASN A 404 20.13 -35.96 10.63
CA ASN A 404 19.11 -36.42 9.69
C ASN A 404 19.56 -37.58 8.80
N THR A 405 20.84 -37.64 8.41
CA THR A 405 21.32 -38.67 7.47
C THR A 405 22.04 -39.84 8.16
N LEU A 406 22.70 -39.60 9.30
CA LEU A 406 23.54 -40.61 9.96
C LEU A 406 22.77 -41.87 10.38
N PRO A 407 21.53 -41.82 10.91
CA PRO A 407 20.82 -43.04 11.30
C PRO A 407 20.60 -44.01 10.12
N TYR A 408 20.25 -43.48 8.95
CA TYR A 408 20.01 -44.25 7.74
C TYR A 408 21.31 -44.72 7.08
N ILE A 409 22.35 -43.88 7.09
CA ILE A 409 23.69 -44.28 6.62
C ILE A 409 24.26 -45.38 7.53
N THR A 410 24.03 -45.31 8.84
CA THR A 410 24.45 -46.34 9.80
C THR A 410 23.73 -47.66 9.53
N ALA A 411 22.43 -47.63 9.23
CA ALA A 411 21.69 -48.82 8.77
C ALA A 411 22.23 -49.36 7.43
N LEU A 412 22.91 -48.53 6.64
CA LEU A 412 23.49 -48.92 5.36
C LEU A 412 24.89 -49.54 5.48
N VAL A 413 25.80 -48.93 6.26
CA VAL A 413 27.24 -49.26 6.27
C VAL A 413 27.82 -49.62 7.66
N GLY A 414 27.02 -49.49 8.73
CA GLY A 414 27.45 -49.64 10.12
C GLY A 414 28.10 -48.38 10.72
N GLU A 415 28.19 -48.31 12.04
CA GLU A 415 28.58 -47.09 12.78
C GLU A 415 29.98 -46.56 12.45
N LYS A 416 30.94 -47.44 12.14
CA LYS A 416 32.36 -47.08 11.98
C LYS A 416 32.60 -46.11 10.82
N GLU A 417 31.90 -46.29 9.71
CA GLU A 417 32.13 -45.54 8.47
C GLU A 417 31.04 -44.48 8.22
N ALA A 418 29.93 -44.53 8.96
CA ALA A 418 28.74 -43.71 8.70
C ALA A 418 28.99 -42.20 8.81
N LYS A 419 29.71 -41.74 9.85
CA LYS A 419 30.01 -40.31 10.05
C LYS A 419 30.87 -39.73 8.92
N SER A 420 31.86 -40.48 8.46
CA SER A 420 32.74 -40.03 7.37
C SER A 420 32.01 -39.94 6.03
N ILE A 421 31.08 -40.86 5.77
CA ILE A 421 30.23 -40.85 4.57
C ILE A 421 29.23 -39.70 4.62
N ALA A 422 28.59 -39.44 5.77
CA ALA A 422 27.66 -38.33 5.96
C ALA A 422 28.35 -36.97 5.69
N GLU A 423 29.55 -36.77 6.25
CA GLU A 423 30.36 -35.57 6.02
C GLU A 423 30.75 -35.41 4.54
N SER A 424 31.17 -36.50 3.90
CA SER A 424 31.53 -36.49 2.47
C SER A 424 30.32 -36.21 1.58
N LEU A 425 29.14 -36.72 1.96
CA LEU A 425 27.90 -36.45 1.24
C LEU A 425 27.54 -34.97 1.35
N ARG A 426 27.60 -34.36 2.54
CA ARG A 426 27.36 -32.92 2.73
C ARG A 426 28.25 -32.09 1.80
N LYS A 427 29.57 -32.28 1.89
CA LYS A 427 30.55 -31.49 1.13
C LYS A 427 30.39 -31.62 -0.39
N ARG A 428 29.99 -32.80 -0.88
CA ARG A 428 29.83 -33.04 -2.33
C ARG A 428 28.46 -32.65 -2.87
N ALA A 429 27.42 -32.67 -2.02
CA ALA A 429 26.05 -32.40 -2.44
C ALA A 429 25.63 -30.94 -2.25
N ALA A 430 26.17 -30.24 -1.25
CA ALA A 430 25.80 -28.85 -0.92
C ALA A 430 26.73 -27.83 -1.62
N PRO A 431 26.22 -26.95 -2.51
CA PRO A 431 27.01 -25.88 -3.11
C PRO A 431 27.38 -24.80 -2.08
N GLY A 432 28.64 -24.35 -2.02
CA GLY A 432 29.07 -23.23 -1.17
C GLY A 432 29.43 -23.58 0.28
N ALA A 433 29.26 -24.83 0.70
CA ALA A 433 29.55 -25.28 2.07
C ALA A 433 31.03 -25.18 2.50
N GLU A 434 31.96 -24.86 1.60
CA GLU A 434 33.38 -24.56 1.92
C GLU A 434 33.66 -23.05 2.08
N GLU A 435 32.78 -22.15 1.61
CA GLU A 435 33.00 -20.69 1.60
C GLU A 435 32.36 -19.98 2.83
N GLU A 436 31.35 -20.57 3.47
CA GLU A 436 30.64 -19.98 4.63
C GLU A 436 31.43 -20.01 5.94
N ASP A 437 32.47 -20.84 6.06
CA ASP A 437 33.29 -20.96 7.27
C ASP A 437 34.21 -19.72 7.52
N ASP A 438 34.24 -18.73 6.61
CA ASP A 438 35.24 -17.64 6.59
C ASP A 438 34.73 -16.21 6.93
N VAL A 439 33.47 -16.01 7.37
CA VAL A 439 32.95 -14.66 7.68
C VAL A 439 33.00 -14.33 9.19
N ALA A 440 33.87 -13.38 9.57
CA ALA A 440 33.99 -12.88 10.94
C ALA A 440 32.87 -11.90 11.33
N SER A 441 32.30 -12.04 12.54
CA SER A 441 31.29 -11.16 13.10
C SER A 441 31.89 -9.88 13.72
N ASP A 442 31.24 -8.73 13.50
CA ASP A 442 31.74 -7.41 13.91
C ASP A 442 31.60 -7.17 15.44
N GLU A 443 32.74 -7.02 16.12
CA GLU A 443 32.91 -6.83 17.57
C GLU A 443 32.63 -5.36 18.01
N GLU A 444 31.42 -5.04 18.49
CA GLU A 444 31.22 -3.84 19.32
C GLU A 444 30.50 -4.20 20.62
N GLU A 445 31.01 -3.69 21.75
CA GLU A 445 30.41 -3.86 23.09
C GLU A 445 29.01 -3.21 23.22
N GLY A 446 28.10 -3.88 23.96
CA GLY A 446 26.73 -3.44 24.27
C GLY A 446 25.66 -4.46 23.87
N GLU A 447 24.56 -4.53 24.63
CA GLU A 447 23.42 -5.42 24.35
C GLU A 447 22.66 -4.94 23.10
N ASP A 448 22.52 -5.85 22.12
CA ASP A 448 21.72 -5.60 20.92
C ASP A 448 20.24 -5.78 21.25
N LEU A 449 19.44 -4.74 20.97
CA LEU A 449 17.97 -4.80 20.98
C LEU A 449 17.43 -5.39 19.68
N CYS A 450 18.13 -5.21 18.56
CA CYS A 450 17.80 -5.91 17.32
C CYS A 450 19.05 -6.01 16.44
N ASN A 451 19.11 -7.06 15.64
CA ASN A 451 20.10 -7.23 14.57
C ASN A 451 19.44 -7.96 13.41
N CYS A 452 18.89 -7.22 12.46
CA CYS A 452 18.03 -7.78 11.41
C CYS A 452 18.38 -7.21 10.04
N THR A 453 18.21 -8.05 9.02
CA THR A 453 18.27 -7.66 7.61
C THR A 453 16.86 -7.81 7.04
N PHE A 454 16.32 -6.75 6.42
CA PHE A 454 14.94 -6.76 5.95
C PHE A 454 14.71 -5.84 4.74
N ASN A 455 13.55 -6.02 4.12
CA ASN A 455 12.99 -5.15 3.09
C ASN A 455 11.83 -4.31 3.65
N LEU A 456 11.61 -3.11 3.09
CA LEU A 456 10.45 -2.27 3.43
C LEU A 456 9.84 -1.65 2.17
N ALA A 457 8.53 -1.73 2.02
CA ALA A 457 7.79 -1.07 0.94
C ALA A 457 6.47 -0.47 1.46
N TYR A 458 5.96 0.57 0.79
CA TYR A 458 4.68 1.23 1.12
C TYR A 458 3.95 1.74 -0.14
N GLY A 459 2.66 1.44 -0.30
CA GLY A 459 1.83 1.77 -1.48
C GLY A 459 2.47 1.51 -2.86
N ALA A 460 2.52 0.26 -3.34
CA ALA A 460 3.28 -0.26 -4.49
C ALA A 460 4.78 0.14 -4.62
N LYS A 461 5.35 0.94 -3.71
CA LYS A 461 6.71 1.49 -3.82
C LYS A 461 7.68 0.87 -2.81
N ILE A 462 8.78 0.28 -3.29
CA ILE A 462 9.90 -0.20 -2.45
C ILE A 462 10.61 1.02 -1.82
N LEU A 463 10.81 0.98 -0.51
CA LEU A 463 11.46 2.02 0.30
C LEU A 463 12.85 1.59 0.76
N LEU A 464 13.01 0.34 1.18
CA LEU A 464 14.25 -0.30 1.58
C LEU A 464 14.33 -1.70 0.95
N ASN A 465 15.54 -2.08 0.53
CA ASN A 465 15.85 -3.36 -0.07
C ASN A 465 17.06 -3.97 0.66
N GLN A 466 16.93 -5.14 1.30
CA GLN A 466 17.95 -5.90 2.03
C GLN A 466 18.80 -5.00 2.93
N THR A 467 18.15 -4.18 3.74
CA THR A 467 18.86 -3.26 4.62
C THR A 467 19.15 -3.91 5.96
N HIS A 468 20.32 -3.63 6.50
CA HIS A 468 20.70 -4.06 7.84
C HIS A 468 20.34 -2.99 8.86
N LEU A 469 19.69 -3.38 9.95
CA LEU A 469 19.38 -2.52 11.10
C LEU A 469 19.82 -3.19 12.39
N ARG A 470 20.77 -2.55 13.06
CA ARG A 470 21.24 -2.93 14.38
C ARG A 470 21.03 -1.80 15.36
N LEU A 471 20.27 -2.06 16.42
CA LEU A 471 19.97 -1.10 17.48
C LEU A 471 20.50 -1.65 18.80
N LYS A 472 21.19 -0.79 19.54
CA LYS A 472 21.72 -1.07 20.88
C LYS A 472 20.94 -0.37 21.97
N ARG A 473 20.85 -1.03 23.13
CA ARG A 473 20.13 -0.51 24.31
C ARG A 473 20.71 0.82 24.80
N GLY A 474 19.83 1.77 25.12
CA GLY A 474 20.16 3.07 25.73
C GLY A 474 20.76 4.11 24.78
N GLN A 475 20.80 3.84 23.48
CA GLN A 475 21.36 4.75 22.48
C GLN A 475 20.27 5.62 21.81
N ARG A 476 20.66 6.79 21.31
CA ARG A 476 19.74 7.74 20.64
C ARG A 476 20.07 7.86 19.17
N TYR A 477 19.14 7.46 18.31
CA TYR A 477 19.29 7.40 16.86
C TYR A 477 18.44 8.48 16.18
N GLY A 478 19.07 9.27 15.31
CA GLY A 478 18.36 10.14 14.37
C GLY A 478 18.12 9.40 13.06
N LEU A 479 16.86 9.18 12.69
CA LEU A 479 16.49 8.56 11.41
C LEU A 479 16.35 9.63 10.34
N LEU A 480 17.36 9.74 9.47
CA LEU A 480 17.46 10.78 8.45
C LEU A 480 17.29 10.21 7.05
N GLY A 481 16.65 10.98 6.19
CA GLY A 481 16.44 10.63 4.79
C GLY A 481 15.64 11.72 4.08
N PRO A 482 15.62 11.75 2.74
CA PRO A 482 14.76 12.66 2.00
C PRO A 482 13.27 12.41 2.33
N ASN A 483 12.41 13.39 2.10
CA ASN A 483 10.98 13.21 2.33
C ASN A 483 10.37 12.22 1.32
N GLY A 484 9.47 11.35 1.80
CA GLY A 484 8.97 10.22 1.04
C GLY A 484 9.96 9.04 0.88
N SER A 485 11.08 9.04 1.62
CA SER A 485 12.01 7.89 1.68
C SER A 485 11.46 6.70 2.49
N GLY A 486 10.46 6.94 3.35
CA GLY A 486 9.87 5.88 4.18
C GLY A 486 10.12 5.97 5.68
N LYS A 487 10.63 7.09 6.22
CA LYS A 487 10.98 7.25 7.66
C LYS A 487 9.84 6.86 8.62
N SER A 488 8.68 7.52 8.50
CA SER A 488 7.49 7.22 9.31
C SER A 488 6.95 5.82 9.05
N THR A 489 7.03 5.35 7.80
CA THR A 489 6.66 3.97 7.44
C THR A 489 7.51 2.96 8.19
N LEU A 490 8.83 3.16 8.27
CA LEU A 490 9.73 2.28 8.99
C LEU A 490 9.39 2.26 10.49
N MET A 491 9.14 3.42 11.10
CA MET A 491 8.73 3.46 12.51
C MET A 491 7.41 2.73 12.77
N ARG A 492 6.41 2.91 11.90
CA ARG A 492 5.15 2.16 11.97
C ARG A 492 5.37 0.66 11.80
N ALA A 493 6.21 0.26 10.85
CA ALA A 493 6.51 -1.14 10.59
C ALA A 493 7.20 -1.80 11.79
N ILE A 494 8.12 -1.09 12.46
CA ILE A 494 8.75 -1.54 13.72
C ILE A 494 7.68 -1.71 14.80
N ASN A 495 6.85 -0.68 15.03
CA ASN A 495 5.83 -0.73 16.07
C ASN A 495 4.72 -1.76 15.82
N ASN A 496 4.47 -2.14 14.57
CA ASN A 496 3.41 -3.09 14.20
C ASN A 496 3.94 -4.52 13.96
N GLU A 497 5.20 -4.81 14.32
CA GLU A 497 5.83 -6.13 14.11
C GLU A 497 5.83 -6.59 12.63
N GLN A 498 5.97 -5.62 11.73
CA GLN A 498 5.98 -5.85 10.28
C GLN A 498 7.40 -5.98 9.71
N VAL A 499 8.41 -5.54 10.45
CA VAL A 499 9.82 -5.70 10.07
C VAL A 499 10.27 -7.13 10.33
N GLU A 500 10.81 -7.78 9.31
CA GLU A 500 11.32 -9.14 9.39
C GLU A 500 12.60 -9.21 10.24
N GLY A 501 12.70 -10.24 11.08
CA GLY A 501 13.81 -10.41 12.02
C GLY A 501 13.85 -9.43 13.19
N PHE A 502 12.93 -8.45 13.26
CA PHE A 502 12.84 -7.55 14.42
C PHE A 502 12.16 -8.28 15.60
N PRO A 503 12.68 -8.17 16.84
CA PRO A 503 12.07 -8.84 18.00
C PRO A 503 10.64 -8.42 18.24
N LYS A 504 9.82 -9.37 18.69
CA LYS A 504 8.40 -9.13 19.00
C LYS A 504 8.26 -8.27 20.26
N LYS A 505 7.09 -7.65 20.46
CA LYS A 505 6.83 -6.73 21.58
C LYS A 505 6.94 -7.36 22.98
N ASN A 506 6.87 -8.68 23.07
CA ASN A 506 7.11 -9.43 24.30
C ASN A 506 8.59 -9.50 24.70
N GLU A 507 9.50 -9.32 23.74
CA GLU A 507 10.96 -9.32 23.95
C GLU A 507 11.50 -7.89 24.00
N VAL A 508 11.07 -7.03 23.07
CA VAL A 508 11.49 -5.62 22.97
C VAL A 508 10.26 -4.75 22.82
N LYS A 509 9.93 -3.99 23.85
CA LYS A 509 8.72 -3.16 23.86
C LYS A 509 8.95 -1.84 23.14
N THR A 510 8.35 -1.71 21.96
CA THR A 510 8.38 -0.48 21.16
C THR A 510 7.10 0.32 21.38
N VAL A 511 7.22 1.64 21.58
CA VAL A 511 6.07 2.55 21.66
C VAL A 511 6.22 3.67 20.65
N PHE A 512 5.20 3.81 19.78
CA PHE A 512 5.15 4.88 18.79
C PHE A 512 4.28 6.04 19.27
N VAL A 513 4.90 7.22 19.36
CA VAL A 513 4.24 8.45 19.81
C VAL A 513 3.66 9.17 18.59
N GLU A 514 2.39 8.92 18.28
CA GLU A 514 1.64 9.61 17.21
C GLU A 514 0.71 10.71 17.76
N HIS A 515 0.42 11.70 16.93
CA HIS A 515 -0.47 12.83 17.23
C HIS A 515 -1.96 12.59 16.94
N ASP A 516 -2.33 11.37 16.52
CA ASP A 516 -3.68 11.08 16.05
C ASP A 516 -4.65 10.95 17.23
N LEU A 517 -5.37 12.04 17.50
CA LEU A 517 -6.57 12.02 18.33
C LEU A 517 -7.76 11.63 17.44
N ASP A 518 -8.39 10.48 17.74
CA ASP A 518 -9.60 10.07 17.05
C ASP A 518 -10.72 11.10 17.26
N ALA A 519 -11.58 11.31 16.25
CA ALA A 519 -12.75 12.19 16.36
C ALA A 519 -13.72 11.76 17.49
N ALA A 520 -13.66 10.49 17.93
CA ALA A 520 -14.42 9.97 19.05
C ALA A 520 -13.84 10.34 20.43
N ASP A 521 -12.59 10.80 20.48
CA ASP A 521 -11.87 11.13 21.72
C ASP A 521 -11.96 12.63 22.10
N THR A 522 -12.61 13.47 21.27
CA THR A 522 -12.62 14.93 21.41
C THR A 522 -13.39 15.47 22.62
N GLU A 523 -14.30 14.67 23.20
CA GLU A 523 -15.13 15.06 24.34
C GLU A 523 -14.61 14.51 25.69
N GLN A 524 -13.57 13.66 25.69
CA GLN A 524 -13.04 13.07 26.92
C GLN A 524 -12.12 14.04 27.67
N THR A 525 -12.04 13.87 29.00
CA THR A 525 -11.09 14.60 29.86
C THR A 525 -9.68 14.03 29.69
N VAL A 526 -8.65 14.83 30.02
CA VAL A 526 -7.24 14.40 29.96
C VAL A 526 -7.00 13.12 30.76
N ILE A 527 -7.54 13.04 31.98
CA ILE A 527 -7.40 11.86 32.82
C ILE A 527 -8.23 10.68 32.30
N GLY A 528 -9.47 10.92 31.88
CA GLY A 528 -10.37 9.87 31.39
C GLY A 528 -9.82 9.18 30.15
N TRP A 529 -9.28 9.96 29.22
CA TRP A 529 -8.63 9.43 28.02
C TRP A 529 -7.34 8.68 28.32
N THR A 530 -6.50 9.21 29.20
CA THR A 530 -5.24 8.54 29.58
C THR A 530 -5.52 7.17 30.19
N MET A 531 -6.47 7.09 31.12
CA MET A 531 -6.89 5.83 31.74
C MET A 531 -7.47 4.83 30.73
N LYS A 532 -8.31 5.30 29.79
CA LYS A 532 -8.89 4.46 28.73
C LYS A 532 -7.80 3.88 27.83
N LYS A 533 -6.86 4.71 27.36
CA LYS A 533 -5.77 4.26 26.48
C LYS A 533 -4.80 3.31 27.19
N LEU A 534 -4.51 3.53 28.46
CA LEU A 534 -3.70 2.59 29.25
C LEU A 534 -4.40 1.21 29.38
N ALA A 535 -5.72 1.20 29.57
CA ALA A 535 -6.49 -0.04 29.62
C ALA A 535 -6.51 -0.79 28.29
N GLU A 536 -6.59 -0.08 27.14
CA GLU A 536 -6.51 -0.67 25.79
C GLU A 536 -5.19 -1.43 25.55
N VAL A 537 -4.08 -0.95 26.12
CA VAL A 537 -2.75 -1.57 26.02
C VAL A 537 -2.45 -2.55 27.18
N GLY A 538 -3.44 -2.80 28.05
CA GLY A 538 -3.33 -3.76 29.15
C GLY A 538 -2.56 -3.26 30.38
N VAL A 539 -2.26 -1.97 30.47
CA VAL A 539 -1.59 -1.35 31.62
C VAL A 539 -2.62 -1.04 32.71
N LYS A 540 -2.53 -1.72 33.85
CA LYS A 540 -3.36 -1.46 35.03
C LYS A 540 -2.66 -0.45 35.94
N ALA A 541 -3.01 0.83 35.79
CA ALA A 541 -2.52 1.91 36.64
C ALA A 541 -3.66 2.49 37.47
N ASP A 542 -3.39 2.79 38.75
CA ASP A 542 -4.33 3.53 39.59
C ASP A 542 -4.39 4.99 39.13
N GLN A 543 -5.59 5.58 39.14
CA GLN A 543 -5.79 6.97 38.71
C GLN A 543 -4.86 7.95 39.45
N LYS A 544 -4.62 7.74 40.75
CA LYS A 544 -3.72 8.56 41.56
C LYS A 544 -2.26 8.49 41.09
N PHE A 545 -1.81 7.31 40.68
CA PHE A 545 -0.46 7.13 40.12
C PHE A 545 -0.32 7.84 38.77
N VAL A 546 -1.38 7.79 37.93
CA VAL A 546 -1.44 8.51 36.66
C VAL A 546 -1.41 10.02 36.88
N GLU A 547 -2.19 10.53 37.84
CA GLU A 547 -2.20 11.95 38.22
C GLU A 547 -0.82 12.44 38.72
N ASP A 548 -0.15 11.67 39.58
CA ASP A 548 1.16 12.02 40.10
C ASP A 548 2.22 12.05 38.98
N LYS A 549 2.15 11.11 38.03
CA LYS A 549 3.03 11.10 36.85
C LYS A 549 2.74 12.22 35.87
N LEU A 550 1.47 12.55 35.61
CA LEU A 550 1.13 13.72 34.79
C LEU A 550 1.61 15.02 35.44
N ALA A 551 1.56 15.13 36.77
CA ALA A 551 2.11 16.27 37.49
C ALA A 551 3.65 16.36 37.36
N GLU A 552 4.37 15.23 37.36
CA GLU A 552 5.82 15.16 37.09
C GLU A 552 6.17 15.67 35.68
N PHE A 553 5.29 15.43 34.70
CA PHE A 553 5.39 15.94 33.33
C PHE A 553 5.00 17.44 33.20
N GLY A 554 4.58 18.06 34.31
CA GLY A 554 4.28 19.48 34.42
C GLY A 554 2.82 19.85 34.16
N PHE A 555 1.90 18.89 34.10
CA PHE A 555 0.47 19.18 34.02
C PHE A 555 -0.05 19.75 35.35
N LEU A 556 -0.84 20.81 35.28
CA LEU A 556 -1.56 21.35 36.44
C LEU A 556 -2.79 20.49 36.72
N ARG A 557 -3.13 20.31 38.00
CA ARG A 557 -4.29 19.49 38.41
C ARG A 557 -5.61 19.98 37.79
N GLU A 558 -5.74 21.28 37.57
CA GLU A 558 -6.89 21.88 36.89
C GLU A 558 -7.05 21.42 35.43
N GLN A 559 -5.96 20.95 34.79
CA GLN A 559 -6.00 20.46 33.40
C GLN A 559 -6.49 19.02 33.29
N PHE A 560 -6.56 18.26 34.38
CA PHE A 560 -6.94 16.84 34.35
C PHE A 560 -8.41 16.64 33.94
N GLU A 561 -9.28 17.52 34.41
CA GLU A 561 -10.73 17.50 34.14
C GLU A 561 -11.12 18.29 32.88
N ASN A 562 -10.16 18.98 32.26
CA ASN A 562 -10.43 19.70 31.03
C ASN A 562 -10.56 18.72 29.85
N PRO A 563 -11.44 19.00 28.87
CA PRO A 563 -11.49 18.22 27.63
C PRO A 563 -10.15 18.28 26.90
N ILE A 564 -9.73 17.18 26.27
CA ILE A 564 -8.46 17.12 25.51
C ILE A 564 -8.42 18.17 24.38
N THR A 565 -9.57 18.54 23.83
CA THR A 565 -9.72 19.60 22.83
C THR A 565 -9.27 20.97 23.32
N SER A 566 -9.29 21.21 24.63
CA SER A 566 -8.82 22.46 25.25
C SER A 566 -7.29 22.53 25.37
N LEU A 567 -6.58 21.39 25.29
CA LEU A 567 -5.13 21.36 25.34
C LEU A 567 -4.53 21.95 24.05
N SER A 568 -3.49 22.77 24.21
CA SER A 568 -2.68 23.19 23.05
C SER A 568 -1.96 21.97 22.45
N GLY A 569 -1.52 22.07 21.19
CA GLY A 569 -0.80 20.98 20.52
C GLY A 569 0.43 20.51 21.31
N GLY A 570 1.17 21.43 21.95
CA GLY A 570 2.31 21.08 22.79
C GLY A 570 1.94 20.33 24.07
N TRP A 571 0.80 20.64 24.68
CA TRP A 571 0.27 19.87 25.81
C TRP A 571 -0.21 18.48 25.38
N LYS A 572 -0.79 18.36 24.18
CA LYS A 572 -1.17 17.05 23.62
C LYS A 572 0.05 16.17 23.36
N MET A 573 1.15 16.74 22.84
CA MET A 573 2.40 15.99 22.66
C MET A 573 3.00 15.54 24.00
N LYS A 574 3.03 16.43 25.01
CA LYS A 574 3.42 16.03 26.37
C LYS A 574 2.55 14.92 26.94
N LEU A 575 1.25 14.92 26.64
CA LEU A 575 0.32 13.88 27.08
C LEU A 575 0.65 12.53 26.41
N ALA A 576 0.93 12.55 25.11
CA ALA A 576 1.32 11.36 24.35
C ALA A 576 2.68 10.80 24.83
N LEU A 577 3.64 11.66 25.14
CA LEU A 577 4.92 11.27 25.75
C LEU A 577 4.75 10.72 27.17
N ALA A 578 3.93 11.38 28.00
CA ALA A 578 3.62 10.90 29.35
C ALA A 578 2.96 9.51 29.29
N ARG A 579 2.05 9.30 28.33
CA ARG A 579 1.46 7.99 28.04
C ARG A 579 2.53 6.93 27.76
N ALA A 580 3.47 7.24 26.85
CA ALA A 580 4.52 6.31 26.48
C ALA A 580 5.38 5.87 27.67
N VAL A 581 5.58 6.74 28.67
CA VAL A 581 6.33 6.41 29.89
C VAL A 581 5.63 5.37 30.75
N PHE A 582 4.30 5.39 30.84
CA PHE A 582 3.57 4.36 31.60
C PHE A 582 3.69 2.97 30.98
N GLU A 583 4.04 2.89 29.70
CA GLU A 583 4.23 1.62 29.01
C GLU A 583 5.64 1.04 29.23
N GLU A 584 6.57 1.75 29.87
CA GLU A 584 7.96 1.33 30.11
C GLU A 584 8.66 0.75 28.86
N PRO A 585 8.78 1.52 27.76
CA PRO A 585 9.34 1.02 26.50
C PRO A 585 10.85 0.79 26.57
N ASP A 586 11.32 -0.22 25.83
CA ASP A 586 12.74 -0.42 25.50
C ASP A 586 13.19 0.52 24.37
N ILE A 587 12.26 0.82 23.44
CA ILE A 587 12.47 1.71 22.30
C ILE A 587 11.31 2.71 22.17
N LEU A 588 11.64 4.00 22.27
CA LEU A 588 10.76 5.12 21.96
C LEU A 588 10.90 5.53 20.49
N LEU A 589 9.80 5.48 19.75
CA LEU A 589 9.73 5.93 18.36
C LEU A 589 9.03 7.30 18.33
N LEU A 590 9.73 8.32 17.83
CA LEU A 590 9.32 9.72 17.87
C LEU A 590 9.32 10.29 16.46
N ASP A 591 8.14 10.62 15.93
CA ASP A 591 7.99 11.26 14.62
C ASP A 591 7.64 12.75 14.78
N GLU A 592 8.55 13.62 14.33
CA GLU A 592 8.47 15.07 14.43
C GLU A 592 8.03 15.58 15.82
N PRO A 593 8.72 15.19 16.91
CA PRO A 593 8.23 15.43 18.26
C PRO A 593 8.28 16.91 18.67
N THR A 594 8.98 17.75 17.90
CA THR A 594 9.04 19.20 18.08
C THR A 594 7.82 19.92 17.49
N ASN A 595 6.98 19.24 16.70
CA ASN A 595 5.78 19.84 16.13
C ASN A 595 4.81 20.30 17.22
N HIS A 596 4.24 21.48 17.03
CA HIS A 596 3.30 22.11 17.95
C HIS A 596 3.86 22.41 19.37
N LEU A 597 5.16 22.24 19.61
CA LEU A 597 5.83 22.63 20.85
C LEU A 597 6.41 24.04 20.73
N ASP A 598 6.36 24.78 21.84
CA ASP A 598 7.09 26.04 21.98
C ASP A 598 8.56 25.77 22.38
N VAL A 599 9.39 26.81 22.30
CA VAL A 599 10.84 26.71 22.58
C VAL A 599 11.13 26.15 23.99
N LYS A 600 10.28 26.45 24.98
CA LYS A 600 10.45 25.96 26.36
C LYS A 600 10.17 24.45 26.46
N ASN A 601 9.13 23.96 25.79
CA ASN A 601 8.79 22.56 25.82
C ASN A 601 9.71 21.70 24.96
N VAL A 602 10.28 22.26 23.88
CA VAL A 602 11.38 21.60 23.13
C VAL A 602 12.60 21.38 24.02
N ALA A 603 13.04 22.41 24.75
CA ALA A 603 14.19 22.28 25.68
C ALA A 603 13.93 21.26 26.80
N TRP A 604 12.70 21.18 27.30
CA TRP A 604 12.31 20.12 28.25
C TRP A 604 12.41 18.73 27.62
N LEU A 605 11.93 18.56 26.38
CA LEU A 605 11.98 17.29 25.66
C LEU A 605 13.43 16.84 25.40
N GLU A 606 14.32 17.77 25.02
CA GLU A 606 15.76 17.50 24.87
C GLU A 606 16.34 16.92 26.16
N GLN A 607 16.09 17.58 27.30
CA GLN A 607 16.57 17.14 28.61
C GLN A 607 15.97 15.79 29.01
N TYR A 608 14.70 15.55 28.71
CA TYR A 608 14.05 14.27 28.97
C TYR A 608 14.72 13.14 28.18
N LEU A 609 14.95 13.31 26.88
CA LEU A 609 15.55 12.28 26.03
C LEU A 609 17.02 12.02 26.36
N ILE A 610 17.79 13.06 26.72
CA ILE A 610 19.19 12.93 27.12
C ILE A 610 19.33 12.11 28.41
N ASN A 611 18.42 12.31 29.36
CA ASN A 611 18.47 11.65 30.66
C ASN A 611 17.70 10.32 30.69
N SER A 612 16.97 9.96 29.63
CA SER A 612 16.22 8.72 29.57
C SER A 612 17.14 7.51 29.35
N PRO A 613 16.96 6.41 30.09
CA PRO A 613 17.67 5.15 29.85
C PRO A 613 17.13 4.39 28.63
N CYS A 614 16.00 4.82 28.06
CA CYS A 614 15.35 4.19 26.93
C CYS A 614 16.08 4.50 25.62
N THR A 615 16.12 3.52 24.71
CA THR A 615 16.61 3.72 23.34
C THR A 615 15.60 4.58 22.59
N SER A 616 16.04 5.54 21.78
CA SER A 616 15.09 6.34 20.98
C SER A 616 15.47 6.39 19.51
N ILE A 617 14.46 6.29 18.64
CA ILE A 617 14.56 6.57 17.21
C ILE A 617 13.75 7.83 16.95
N ILE A 618 14.44 8.86 16.46
CA ILE A 618 13.91 10.22 16.35
C ILE A 618 13.93 10.63 14.89
N VAL A 619 12.78 11.00 14.34
CA VAL A 619 12.64 11.76 13.11
C VAL A 619 12.28 13.19 13.50
N SER A 620 13.06 14.17 13.04
CA SER A 620 12.77 15.58 13.29
C SER A 620 13.34 16.44 12.18
N HIS A 621 12.58 17.47 11.78
CA HIS A 621 13.04 18.51 10.88
C HIS A 621 13.76 19.66 11.63
N ASP A 622 13.85 19.63 12.96
CA ASP A 622 14.61 20.60 13.74
C ASP A 622 16.07 20.15 13.89
N SER A 623 16.93 20.75 13.07
CA SER A 623 18.37 20.44 13.04
C SER A 623 19.06 20.72 14.38
N LYS A 624 18.61 21.72 15.15
CA LYS A 624 19.21 22.05 16.46
C LYS A 624 18.84 21.00 17.49
N PHE A 625 17.56 20.62 17.52
CA PHE A 625 17.06 19.55 18.38
C PHE A 625 17.80 18.23 18.13
N LEU A 626 17.95 17.85 16.85
CA LEU A 626 18.67 16.63 16.49
C LEU A 626 20.13 16.68 16.93
N ASP A 627 20.85 17.79 16.70
CA ASP A 627 22.25 17.92 17.11
C ASP A 627 22.44 17.81 18.63
N ASN A 628 21.47 18.30 19.41
CA ASN A 628 21.52 18.26 20.87
C ASN A 628 21.22 16.87 21.44
N VAL A 629 20.39 16.07 20.77
CA VAL A 629 19.85 14.82 21.34
C VAL A 629 20.54 13.56 20.79
N ILE A 630 20.76 13.45 19.48
CA ILE A 630 21.16 12.18 18.86
C ILE A 630 22.65 11.86 19.04
N GLN A 631 22.97 10.57 19.07
CA GLN A 631 24.36 10.06 19.14
C GLN A 631 24.77 9.28 17.89
N HIS A 632 23.78 8.76 17.17
CA HIS A 632 23.96 8.03 15.91
C HIS A 632 22.96 8.54 14.89
N VAL A 633 23.35 8.51 13.62
CA VAL A 633 22.49 8.80 12.48
C VAL A 633 22.24 7.51 11.73
N ILE A 634 20.98 7.19 11.47
CA ILE A 634 20.57 6.16 10.52
C ILE A 634 20.11 6.91 9.26
N HIS A 635 20.92 6.88 8.20
CA HIS A 635 20.68 7.62 6.98
C HIS A 635 20.15 6.70 5.86
N TYR A 636 19.08 7.12 5.18
CA TYR A 636 18.58 6.49 3.97
C TYR A 636 19.49 6.80 2.76
N GLU A 637 20.08 5.77 2.17
CA GLU A 637 20.88 5.86 0.95
C GLU A 637 20.43 4.81 -0.07
N ARG A 638 19.81 5.23 -1.17
CA ARG A 638 19.48 4.35 -2.33
C ARG A 638 18.84 3.01 -1.91
N PHE A 639 17.75 3.06 -1.15
CA PHE A 639 17.02 1.91 -0.61
C PHE A 639 17.77 1.10 0.47
N LYS A 640 18.84 1.63 1.07
CA LYS A 640 19.52 1.04 2.22
C LYS A 640 19.53 2.02 3.40
N LEU A 641 19.64 1.49 4.60
CA LEU A 641 19.97 2.24 5.82
C LEU A 641 21.47 2.10 6.07
N LYS A 642 22.14 3.23 6.23
CA LYS A 642 23.52 3.27 6.72
C LYS A 642 23.59 3.97 8.05
N ARG A 643 24.30 3.34 8.99
CA ARG A 643 24.53 3.90 10.31
C ARG A 643 25.82 4.71 10.33
N TYR A 644 25.75 5.90 10.91
CA TYR A 644 26.87 6.78 11.16
C TYR A 644 26.91 7.12 12.64
N ARG A 645 28.11 7.10 13.23
CA ARG A 645 28.33 7.56 14.61
C ARG A 645 28.62 9.06 14.62
N GLY A 646 27.99 9.76 15.56
CA GLY A 646 28.14 11.20 15.78
C GLY A 646 26.82 11.97 15.74
N THR A 647 26.90 13.27 16.06
CA THR A 647 25.75 14.20 15.96
C THR A 647 25.43 14.55 14.50
N LEU A 648 24.34 15.30 14.27
CA LEU A 648 23.95 15.76 12.93
C LEU A 648 25.07 16.58 12.26
N SER A 649 25.70 17.50 13.00
CA SER A 649 26.85 18.30 12.54
C SER A 649 28.04 17.44 12.11
N GLU A 650 28.33 16.36 12.83
CA GLU A 650 29.43 15.44 12.50
C GLU A 650 29.10 14.58 11.27
N PHE A 651 27.83 14.17 11.14
CA PHE A 651 27.33 13.46 9.98
C PHE A 651 27.41 14.31 8.70
N VAL A 652 26.98 15.58 8.75
CA VAL A 652 27.03 16.49 7.58
C VAL A 652 28.46 16.78 7.11
N LYS A 653 29.46 16.70 7.99
CA LYS A 653 30.88 16.74 7.59
C LYS A 653 31.31 15.52 6.79
N LYS A 654 30.79 14.33 7.13
CA LYS A 654 31.08 13.05 6.46
C LYS A 654 30.28 12.86 5.17
N VAL A 655 29.05 13.37 5.11
CA VAL A 655 28.14 13.27 3.97
C VAL A 655 27.73 14.67 3.51
N PRO A 656 28.51 15.32 2.62
CA PRO A 656 28.26 16.71 2.20
C PRO A 656 26.92 16.94 1.50
N SER A 657 26.32 15.90 0.89
CA SER A 657 24.99 15.96 0.30
C SER A 657 23.87 16.15 1.31
N ALA A 658 24.13 15.90 2.60
CA ALA A 658 23.18 16.11 3.70
C ALA A 658 23.14 17.58 4.20
N ARG A 659 23.82 18.52 3.55
CA ARG A 659 23.76 19.95 3.92
C ARG A 659 22.37 20.58 3.78
N SER A 660 21.50 20.00 2.95
CA SER A 660 20.11 20.45 2.79
C SER A 660 19.29 20.41 4.08
N TYR A 661 19.67 19.60 5.08
CA TYR A 661 19.01 19.55 6.39
C TYR A 661 19.14 20.86 7.22
N TYR A 662 20.02 21.79 6.83
CA TYR A 662 20.16 23.10 7.49
C TYR A 662 19.53 24.27 6.70
N GLU A 663 19.15 24.06 5.43
CA GLU A 663 18.69 25.13 4.53
C GLU A 663 17.22 24.92 4.11
N LEU A 664 16.30 25.73 4.67
CA LEU A 664 14.85 25.76 4.37
C LEU A 664 14.49 25.99 2.88
N GLY A 665 15.47 26.28 2.03
CA GLY A 665 15.27 26.59 0.59
C GLY A 665 15.63 25.46 -0.38
N ALA A 666 16.10 24.31 0.10
CA ALA A 666 16.62 23.23 -0.72
C ALA A 666 15.68 22.00 -0.84
N SER A 667 14.36 22.20 -0.77
CA SER A 667 13.42 21.09 -1.03
C SER A 667 13.39 20.76 -2.52
N GLU A 668 13.58 19.49 -2.91
CA GLU A 668 13.46 19.05 -4.30
C GLU A 668 12.01 19.12 -4.85
N MET A 669 11.00 19.21 -3.97
CA MET A 669 9.59 19.23 -4.36
C MET A 669 9.07 20.66 -4.47
N GLU A 670 8.53 21.03 -5.63
CA GLU A 670 7.90 22.33 -5.87
C GLU A 670 6.39 22.16 -6.10
N PHE A 671 5.57 22.88 -5.34
CA PHE A 671 4.16 23.00 -5.66
C PHE A 671 3.95 24.14 -6.64
N LYS A 672 2.97 23.98 -7.54
CA LYS A 672 2.57 25.03 -8.46
C LYS A 672 1.05 25.15 -8.54
N PHE A 673 0.51 26.26 -8.05
CA PHE A 673 -0.88 26.59 -8.30
C PHE A 673 -1.08 26.98 -9.77
N PRO A 674 -2.21 26.63 -10.38
CA PRO A 674 -2.51 27.06 -11.74
C PRO A 674 -2.74 28.56 -11.79
N GLU A 675 -2.42 29.19 -12.93
CA GLU A 675 -2.69 30.62 -13.11
C GLU A 675 -4.20 30.91 -13.02
N PRO A 676 -4.62 31.97 -12.31
CA PRO A 676 -6.03 32.39 -12.24
C PRO A 676 -6.68 32.54 -13.61
N GLY A 677 -8.01 32.44 -13.64
CA GLY A 677 -8.77 32.78 -14.84
C GLY A 677 -8.66 34.26 -15.21
N PHE A 678 -9.02 34.56 -16.45
CA PHE A 678 -9.13 35.95 -16.90
C PHE A 678 -10.36 36.62 -16.28
N LEU A 679 -10.15 37.78 -15.63
CA LEU A 679 -11.20 38.65 -15.11
C LEU A 679 -11.34 39.90 -15.98
N GLU A 680 -12.50 40.07 -16.60
CA GLU A 680 -12.78 41.23 -17.44
C GLU A 680 -12.82 42.53 -16.62
N GLY A 681 -12.18 43.60 -17.13
CA GLY A 681 -12.16 44.90 -16.44
C GLY A 681 -11.14 45.01 -15.30
N VAL A 682 -10.43 43.94 -14.95
CA VAL A 682 -9.30 43.94 -13.99
C VAL A 682 -7.98 44.13 -14.76
N LYS A 683 -7.49 45.37 -14.83
CA LYS A 683 -6.24 45.71 -15.57
C LYS A 683 -4.97 45.66 -14.69
N THR A 684 -5.14 45.70 -13.38
CA THR A 684 -4.07 45.71 -12.39
C THR A 684 -4.36 44.69 -11.31
N LYS A 685 -3.32 44.04 -10.77
CA LYS A 685 -3.46 43.06 -9.67
C LYS A 685 -4.04 43.67 -8.39
N ALA A 686 -3.86 44.98 -8.20
CA ALA A 686 -4.33 45.73 -7.03
C ALA A 686 -5.81 46.15 -7.09
N LYS A 687 -6.52 45.93 -8.20
CA LYS A 687 -7.95 46.26 -8.27
C LYS A 687 -8.73 45.32 -7.35
N ALA A 688 -9.59 45.87 -6.50
CA ALA A 688 -10.46 45.10 -5.63
C ALA A 688 -11.41 44.21 -6.47
N ILE A 689 -11.34 42.90 -6.22
CA ILE A 689 -12.24 41.87 -6.78
C ILE A 689 -13.28 41.40 -5.76
N VAL A 690 -13.00 41.61 -4.47
CA VAL A 690 -13.98 41.49 -3.37
C VAL A 690 -13.92 42.76 -2.53
N ARG A 691 -15.08 43.31 -2.17
CA ARG A 691 -15.18 44.46 -1.25
C ARG A 691 -16.29 44.21 -0.25
N VAL A 692 -15.98 44.30 1.02
CA VAL A 692 -16.93 44.12 2.13
C VAL A 692 -16.96 45.40 2.95
N THR A 693 -18.15 45.90 3.25
CA THR A 693 -18.35 47.16 4.00
C THR A 693 -19.40 46.99 5.10
N ASN A 694 -19.03 47.35 6.32
CA ASN A 694 -19.86 47.32 7.53
C ASN A 694 -20.59 45.99 7.75
N MET A 695 -19.90 44.88 7.50
CA MET A 695 -20.45 43.53 7.59
C MET A 695 -20.53 43.06 9.05
N SER A 696 -21.70 42.55 9.44
CA SER A 696 -21.91 41.88 10.72
C SER A 696 -22.67 40.57 10.53
N PHE A 697 -22.34 39.56 11.34
CA PHE A 697 -23.00 38.26 11.32
C PHE A 697 -23.28 37.74 12.72
N GLN A 698 -24.50 37.24 12.91
CA GLN A 698 -24.98 36.62 14.13
C GLN A 698 -25.65 35.28 13.82
N TYR A 699 -25.19 34.20 14.45
CA TYR A 699 -25.86 32.91 14.39
C TYR A 699 -27.25 32.99 15.03
N PRO A 700 -28.29 32.38 14.41
CA PRO A 700 -29.63 32.34 14.98
C PRO A 700 -29.63 31.80 16.41
N GLY A 701 -30.29 32.52 17.33
CA GLY A 701 -30.40 32.13 18.74
C GLY A 701 -29.22 32.50 19.65
N THR A 702 -28.13 33.04 19.11
CA THR A 702 -27.00 33.51 19.94
C THR A 702 -27.26 34.92 20.48
N PRO A 703 -26.81 35.27 21.71
CA PRO A 703 -27.12 36.56 22.33
C PRO A 703 -26.30 37.74 21.79
N LYS A 704 -25.19 37.48 21.08
CA LYS A 704 -24.30 38.51 20.52
C LYS A 704 -23.81 38.11 19.12
N PRO A 705 -23.55 39.07 18.22
CA PRO A 705 -22.94 38.79 16.94
C PRO A 705 -21.53 38.20 17.11
N GLN A 706 -21.17 37.25 16.26
CA GLN A 706 -19.83 36.64 16.26
C GLN A 706 -18.82 37.55 15.57
N ILE A 707 -19.28 38.35 14.61
CA ILE A 707 -18.49 39.39 13.96
C ILE A 707 -19.33 40.66 13.74
N GLU A 708 -18.74 41.82 13.96
CA GLU A 708 -19.42 43.12 13.93
C GLU A 708 -18.60 44.19 13.19
N ASN A 709 -19.27 44.96 12.32
CA ASN A 709 -18.73 46.14 11.63
C ASN A 709 -17.40 45.92 10.88
N ILE A 710 -17.27 44.78 10.20
CA ILE A 710 -16.06 44.41 9.45
C ILE A 710 -16.06 45.05 8.06
N THR A 711 -14.94 45.67 7.68
CA THR A 711 -14.72 46.25 6.35
C THR A 711 -13.35 45.83 5.82
N PHE A 712 -13.30 45.25 4.61
CA PHE A 712 -12.04 44.87 3.96
C PHE A 712 -12.18 44.78 2.43
N GLN A 713 -11.04 44.63 1.74
CA GLN A 713 -10.98 44.42 0.29
C GLN A 713 -9.98 43.33 -0.05
N CYS A 714 -10.24 42.55 -1.09
CA CYS A 714 -9.31 41.57 -1.64
C CYS A 714 -9.09 41.83 -3.13
N SER A 715 -7.86 41.61 -3.60
CA SER A 715 -7.40 41.80 -4.97
C SER A 715 -6.60 40.56 -5.44
N LEU A 716 -6.22 40.50 -6.71
CA LEU A 716 -5.33 39.43 -7.19
C LEU A 716 -3.91 39.53 -6.59
N GLY A 717 -3.51 40.70 -6.09
CA GLY A 717 -2.24 40.90 -5.39
C GLY A 717 -2.31 40.65 -3.88
N SER A 718 -3.48 40.34 -3.32
CA SER A 718 -3.64 40.23 -1.86
C SER A 718 -2.81 39.09 -1.27
N ARG A 719 -2.15 39.36 -0.15
CA ARG A 719 -1.35 38.42 0.65
C ARG A 719 -1.66 38.66 2.13
N ILE A 720 -2.75 38.06 2.58
CA ILE A 720 -3.41 38.39 3.85
C ILE A 720 -3.21 37.25 4.84
N ALA A 721 -2.79 37.56 6.06
CA ALA A 721 -2.79 36.64 7.20
C ALA A 721 -3.91 37.00 8.17
N VAL A 722 -4.82 36.07 8.45
CA VAL A 722 -5.86 36.23 9.47
C VAL A 722 -5.35 35.62 10.78
N ILE A 723 -5.08 36.48 11.77
CA ILE A 723 -4.55 36.08 13.07
C ILE A 723 -5.52 36.46 14.19
N GLY A 724 -5.49 35.70 15.29
CA GLY A 724 -6.36 35.92 16.44
C GLY A 724 -6.54 34.64 17.27
N PRO A 725 -6.95 34.75 18.55
CA PRO A 725 -7.18 33.59 19.40
C PRO A 725 -8.33 32.70 18.87
N ASN A 726 -8.35 31.44 19.29
CA ASN A 726 -9.43 30.51 18.93
C ASN A 726 -10.77 31.03 19.44
N GLY A 727 -11.82 30.91 18.63
CA GLY A 727 -13.15 31.41 18.97
C GLY A 727 -13.35 32.92 18.80
N ALA A 728 -12.36 33.68 18.33
CA ALA A 728 -12.49 35.13 18.10
C ALA A 728 -13.40 35.53 16.93
N GLY A 729 -13.85 34.57 16.10
CA GLY A 729 -14.66 34.81 14.90
C GLY A 729 -13.92 34.66 13.57
N LYS A 730 -12.67 34.15 13.54
CA LYS A 730 -11.86 33.94 12.32
C LYS A 730 -12.57 33.08 11.26
N SER A 731 -13.05 31.89 11.66
CA SER A 731 -13.74 30.98 10.74
C SER A 731 -15.08 31.56 10.28
N THR A 732 -15.80 32.26 11.16
CA THR A 732 -17.03 32.97 10.80
C THR A 732 -16.76 34.06 9.75
N LEU A 733 -15.71 34.85 9.91
CA LEU A 733 -15.28 35.87 8.93
C LEU A 733 -15.02 35.24 7.55
N VAL A 734 -14.30 34.12 7.51
CA VAL A 734 -13.98 33.44 6.25
C VAL A 734 -15.19 32.75 5.63
N ASN A 735 -16.07 32.18 6.44
CA ASN A 735 -17.30 31.57 5.95
C ASN A 735 -18.24 32.62 5.33
N VAL A 736 -18.28 33.85 5.86
CA VAL A 736 -19.02 34.95 5.22
C VAL A 736 -18.32 35.43 3.94
N LEU A 737 -16.98 35.55 3.95
CA LEU A 737 -16.19 35.91 2.76
C LEU A 737 -16.36 34.91 1.60
N THR A 738 -16.38 33.63 1.92
CA THR A 738 -16.52 32.55 0.93
C THR A 738 -17.98 32.34 0.52
N GLY A 739 -18.93 32.99 1.19
CA GLY A 739 -20.36 32.92 0.89
C GLY A 739 -21.05 31.65 1.42
N GLU A 740 -20.46 30.98 2.41
CA GLU A 740 -21.13 29.91 3.15
C GLU A 740 -22.19 30.43 4.12
N LEU A 741 -21.93 31.61 4.70
CA LEU A 741 -22.84 32.30 5.60
C LEU A 741 -23.29 33.62 4.97
N ILE A 742 -24.60 33.89 5.01
CA ILE A 742 -25.18 35.17 4.59
C ILE A 742 -24.94 36.17 5.72
N PRO A 743 -24.32 37.35 5.48
CA PRO A 743 -24.19 38.38 6.50
C PRO A 743 -25.56 38.85 6.99
N THR A 744 -25.71 39.04 8.30
CA THR A 744 -26.96 39.57 8.89
C THR A 744 -27.17 41.05 8.54
N SER A 745 -26.09 41.80 8.37
CA SER A 745 -26.11 43.19 7.89
C SER A 745 -24.79 43.55 7.20
N GLY A 746 -24.80 44.61 6.39
CA GLY A 746 -23.66 45.08 5.61
C GLY A 746 -23.69 44.65 4.15
N GLU A 747 -22.78 45.19 3.35
CA GLU A 747 -22.70 44.95 1.90
C GLU A 747 -21.47 44.12 1.54
N VAL A 748 -21.68 43.08 0.74
CA VAL A 748 -20.63 42.23 0.17
C VAL A 748 -20.68 42.30 -1.34
N TYR A 749 -19.60 42.81 -1.94
CA TYR A 749 -19.42 42.90 -3.38
C TYR A 749 -18.43 41.82 -3.85
N HIS A 750 -18.86 41.03 -4.83
CA HIS A 750 -18.01 40.09 -5.58
C HIS A 750 -17.97 40.48 -7.06
N HIS A 751 -16.79 40.40 -7.66
CA HIS A 751 -16.65 40.46 -9.12
C HIS A 751 -17.36 39.28 -9.79
N GLU A 752 -17.96 39.50 -10.96
CA GLU A 752 -18.95 38.61 -11.58
C GLU A 752 -18.42 37.20 -11.87
N ASN A 753 -17.16 37.09 -12.30
CA ASN A 753 -16.52 35.81 -12.64
C ASN A 753 -15.50 35.34 -11.58
N ILE A 754 -15.54 35.87 -10.35
CA ILE A 754 -14.58 35.48 -9.31
C ILE A 754 -14.79 34.01 -8.91
N ARG A 755 -13.68 33.35 -8.59
CA ARG A 755 -13.66 31.97 -8.07
C ARG A 755 -12.77 31.95 -6.84
N ILE A 756 -13.32 31.49 -5.74
CA ILE A 756 -12.64 31.41 -4.44
C ILE A 756 -12.49 29.94 -4.09
N ALA A 757 -11.26 29.45 -4.06
CA ALA A 757 -10.96 28.12 -3.56
C ALA A 757 -10.78 28.20 -2.04
N TYR A 758 -11.58 27.44 -1.32
CA TYR A 758 -11.50 27.37 0.14
C TYR A 758 -11.01 25.99 0.57
N ILE A 759 -9.87 25.96 1.26
CA ILE A 759 -9.28 24.75 1.82
C ILE A 759 -9.52 24.80 3.32
N LYS A 760 -10.58 24.09 3.75
CA LYS A 760 -10.96 23.95 5.16
C LYS A 760 -10.05 22.96 5.88
N GLN A 761 -9.88 23.16 7.19
CA GLN A 761 -9.25 22.16 8.06
C GLN A 761 -9.97 20.80 8.03
N HIS A 762 -11.30 20.78 7.86
CA HIS A 762 -12.11 19.55 7.79
C HIS A 762 -12.29 18.97 6.38
N ALA A 763 -11.74 19.59 5.33
CA ALA A 763 -11.85 19.05 3.96
C ALA A 763 -11.23 17.63 3.86
N PHE A 764 -10.29 17.32 4.74
CA PHE A 764 -9.67 15.99 4.84
C PHE A 764 -10.60 14.92 5.41
N ALA A 765 -11.62 15.26 6.20
CA ALA A 765 -12.59 14.27 6.69
C ALA A 765 -13.57 13.84 5.58
N HIS A 766 -13.84 14.71 4.60
CA HIS A 766 -14.72 14.37 3.47
C HIS A 766 -14.09 13.37 2.51
N ILE A 767 -12.76 13.35 2.41
CA ILE A 767 -12.04 12.38 1.56
C ILE A 767 -12.21 10.94 2.05
N ASP A 768 -12.44 10.76 3.36
CA ASP A 768 -12.61 9.45 3.98
C ASP A 768 -13.92 8.75 3.55
N ASN A 769 -14.89 9.50 3.05
CA ASN A 769 -16.11 8.95 2.44
C ASN A 769 -15.93 8.48 0.99
N HIS A 770 -14.73 8.63 0.42
CA HIS A 770 -14.42 8.33 -0.97
C HIS A 770 -13.15 7.47 -1.14
N LEU A 771 -12.76 6.74 -0.09
CA LEU A 771 -11.54 5.93 -0.07
C LEU A 771 -11.52 4.81 -1.13
N ASP A 772 -12.67 4.43 -1.66
CA ASP A 772 -12.87 3.44 -2.72
C ASP A 772 -12.57 3.96 -4.13
N LYS A 773 -12.58 5.30 -4.32
CA LYS A 773 -12.27 5.96 -5.60
C LYS A 773 -10.78 6.23 -5.74
N THR A 774 -10.31 6.38 -6.97
CA THR A 774 -8.99 6.96 -7.29
C THR A 774 -9.00 8.49 -7.16
N PRO A 775 -7.86 9.16 -6.99
CA PRO A 775 -7.79 10.62 -7.03
C PRO A 775 -8.41 11.23 -8.30
N SER A 776 -8.22 10.59 -9.46
CA SER A 776 -8.86 11.03 -10.71
C SER A 776 -10.38 10.96 -10.63
N GLU A 777 -10.93 9.85 -10.14
CA GLU A 777 -12.38 9.68 -9.98
C GLU A 777 -12.96 10.64 -8.92
N TYR A 778 -12.21 10.94 -7.86
CA TYR A 778 -12.62 11.93 -6.85
C TYR A 778 -12.73 13.33 -7.45
N ILE A 779 -11.75 13.78 -8.24
CA ILE A 779 -11.81 15.07 -8.94
C ILE A 779 -12.97 15.08 -9.96
N GLN A 780 -13.15 14.01 -10.73
CA GLN A 780 -14.28 13.88 -11.66
C GLN A 780 -15.63 13.94 -10.93
N TRP A 781 -15.77 13.24 -9.80
CA TRP A 781 -16.97 13.25 -8.97
C TRP A 781 -17.26 14.65 -8.41
N ARG A 782 -16.22 15.32 -7.89
CA ARG A 782 -16.33 16.66 -7.27
C ARG A 782 -16.77 17.72 -8.27
N PHE A 783 -16.37 17.59 -9.54
CA PHE A 783 -16.66 18.54 -10.61
C PHE A 783 -17.65 18.03 -11.67
N GLN A 784 -18.34 16.92 -11.42
CA GLN A 784 -19.23 16.25 -12.40
C GLN A 784 -20.31 17.18 -12.96
N THR A 785 -20.80 18.10 -12.13
CA THR A 785 -21.84 19.09 -12.47
C THR A 785 -21.27 20.33 -13.18
N GLY A 786 -19.95 20.38 -13.43
CA GLY A 786 -19.24 21.56 -13.90
C GLY A 786 -18.85 22.55 -12.78
N GLU A 787 -19.30 22.29 -11.56
CA GLU A 787 -19.04 23.09 -10.37
C GLU A 787 -18.45 22.26 -9.25
N ASP A 788 -17.79 22.92 -8.29
CA ASP A 788 -17.30 22.25 -7.10
C ASP A 788 -18.46 21.87 -6.16
N ARG A 789 -18.81 20.58 -6.14
CA ARG A 789 -19.87 20.03 -5.28
C ARG A 789 -19.65 20.27 -3.79
N GLU A 790 -18.40 20.38 -3.33
CA GLU A 790 -18.12 20.67 -1.91
C GLU A 790 -18.49 22.11 -1.53
N THR A 791 -18.74 22.97 -2.53
CA THR A 791 -19.16 24.36 -2.35
C THR A 791 -20.60 24.62 -2.80
N MET A 792 -21.31 23.59 -3.30
CA MET A 792 -22.68 23.68 -3.80
C MET A 792 -23.70 23.97 -2.68
N ASP A 793 -23.47 23.47 -1.46
CA ASP A 793 -24.39 23.61 -0.32
C ASP A 793 -24.32 24.98 0.39
N ARG A 794 -23.72 25.99 -0.25
CA ARG A 794 -23.62 27.35 0.31
C ARG A 794 -25.02 27.95 0.47
N ALA A 795 -25.37 28.39 1.68
CA ALA A 795 -26.67 28.97 2.02
C ALA A 795 -27.09 30.13 1.11
N ASN A 796 -26.12 30.85 0.53
CA ASN A 796 -26.35 31.95 -0.41
C ASN A 796 -27.02 31.54 -1.74
N LYS A 797 -27.02 30.24 -2.11
CA LYS A 797 -27.63 29.74 -3.35
C LYS A 797 -29.09 29.29 -3.19
N GLN A 798 -29.57 29.03 -1.98
CA GLN A 798 -30.96 28.62 -1.74
C GLN A 798 -31.88 29.84 -1.74
N VAL A 799 -32.90 29.90 -2.61
CA VAL A 799 -33.90 30.98 -2.64
C VAL A 799 -34.66 31.02 -1.30
N THR A 800 -34.71 32.19 -0.64
CA THR A 800 -35.44 32.36 0.62
C THR A 800 -36.84 32.92 0.37
N GLU A 801 -37.77 32.79 1.32
CA GLU A 801 -39.13 33.34 1.19
C GLU A 801 -39.15 34.87 0.96
N ASP A 802 -38.15 35.60 1.46
CA ASP A 802 -38.02 37.04 1.25
C ASP A 802 -37.51 37.36 -0.17
N ASP A 803 -36.68 36.49 -0.75
CA ASP A 803 -36.28 36.60 -2.16
C ASP A 803 -37.46 36.33 -3.09
N GLU A 804 -38.32 35.34 -2.76
CA GLU A 804 -39.53 35.05 -3.54
C GLU A 804 -40.47 36.25 -3.62
N LYS A 805 -40.65 36.96 -2.50
CA LYS A 805 -41.43 38.21 -2.46
C LYS A 805 -40.75 39.35 -3.23
N ALA A 806 -39.42 39.42 -3.22
CA ALA A 806 -38.66 40.43 -3.96
C ALA A 806 -38.69 40.20 -5.49
N MET A 807 -38.76 38.93 -5.93
CA MET A 807 -38.87 38.54 -7.34
C MET A 807 -40.19 38.98 -7.98
N ASP A 808 -41.25 39.19 -7.19
CA ASP A 808 -42.54 39.72 -7.64
C ASP A 808 -42.52 41.21 -8.05
N LYS A 809 -41.35 41.86 -8.06
CA LYS A 809 -41.19 43.24 -8.53
C LYS A 809 -41.73 43.42 -9.95
N ILE A 810 -42.57 44.44 -10.10
CA ILE A 810 -43.17 44.83 -11.37
C ILE A 810 -42.20 45.76 -12.11
N TYR A 811 -41.81 45.35 -13.32
CA TYR A 811 -41.03 46.10 -14.27
C TYR A 811 -41.96 46.75 -15.29
N ASN A 812 -41.81 48.06 -15.52
CA ASN A 812 -42.57 48.74 -16.58
C ASN A 812 -41.73 48.76 -17.86
N ILE A 813 -42.06 47.86 -18.79
CA ILE A 813 -41.34 47.70 -20.06
C ILE A 813 -42.32 48.03 -21.17
N GLU A 814 -41.95 49.02 -22.00
CA GLU A 814 -42.77 49.50 -23.12
C GLU A 814 -44.18 49.94 -22.70
N GLY A 815 -44.33 50.46 -21.47
CA GLY A 815 -45.60 50.93 -20.93
C GLY A 815 -46.51 49.83 -20.36
N THR A 816 -46.04 48.58 -20.29
CA THR A 816 -46.78 47.45 -19.72
C THR A 816 -46.13 46.93 -18.43
N PRO A 817 -46.93 46.60 -17.40
CA PRO A 817 -46.43 45.99 -16.17
C PRO A 817 -46.07 44.52 -16.38
N ARG A 818 -44.82 44.16 -16.16
CA ARG A 818 -44.26 42.82 -16.39
C ARG A 818 -43.53 42.29 -15.15
N ARG A 819 -43.59 40.99 -14.88
CA ARG A 819 -42.75 40.30 -13.87
C ARG A 819 -41.73 39.41 -14.56
N VAL A 820 -40.51 39.33 -14.06
CA VAL A 820 -39.48 38.44 -14.63
C VAL A 820 -39.79 37.01 -14.20
N ILE A 821 -39.86 36.08 -15.15
CA ILE A 821 -40.06 34.64 -14.89
C ILE A 821 -38.73 33.88 -14.96
N GLY A 822 -37.78 34.38 -15.77
CA GLY A 822 -36.53 33.69 -16.02
C GLY A 822 -35.49 34.60 -16.67
N ILE A 823 -34.23 34.26 -16.45
CA ILE A 823 -33.07 34.93 -17.03
C ILE A 823 -32.31 33.89 -17.85
N HIS A 824 -32.04 34.18 -19.13
CA HIS A 824 -31.59 33.17 -20.09
C HIS A 824 -30.12 33.32 -20.49
N SER A 825 -29.72 34.55 -20.80
CA SER A 825 -28.40 34.85 -21.36
C SER A 825 -27.91 36.23 -20.89
N ARG A 826 -26.61 36.49 -21.09
CA ARG A 826 -25.96 37.75 -20.74
C ARG A 826 -25.24 38.32 -21.97
N ARG A 827 -25.27 39.65 -22.11
CA ARG A 827 -24.43 40.36 -23.08
C ARG A 827 -23.72 41.54 -22.45
N LYS A 828 -22.61 41.95 -23.05
CA LYS A 828 -21.87 43.13 -22.62
C LYS A 828 -22.66 44.40 -22.95
N PHE A 829 -22.82 45.27 -21.94
CA PHE A 829 -23.45 46.58 -22.08
C PHE A 829 -22.62 47.63 -21.37
N LYS A 830 -21.93 48.48 -22.15
CA LYS A 830 -20.98 49.48 -21.65
C LYS A 830 -19.88 48.82 -20.77
N ASN A 831 -19.78 49.22 -19.50
CA ASN A 831 -18.83 48.69 -18.51
C ASN A 831 -19.45 47.61 -17.60
N SER A 832 -20.66 47.12 -17.92
CA SER A 832 -21.37 46.09 -17.17
C SER A 832 -22.08 45.14 -18.15
N TYR A 833 -23.13 44.46 -17.69
CA TYR A 833 -23.90 43.50 -18.45
C TYR A 833 -25.39 43.85 -18.51
N GLU A 834 -26.04 43.38 -19.57
CA GLU A 834 -27.48 43.26 -19.65
C GLU A 834 -27.85 41.77 -19.69
N TYR A 835 -29.01 41.46 -19.13
CA TYR A 835 -29.55 40.10 -19.05
C TYR A 835 -30.82 39.98 -19.87
N GLU A 836 -30.92 38.91 -20.64
CA GLU A 836 -32.13 38.58 -21.38
C GLU A 836 -33.14 37.94 -20.44
N CYS A 837 -34.24 38.65 -20.19
CA CYS A 837 -35.28 38.22 -19.27
C CYS A 837 -36.56 37.84 -20.04
N SER A 838 -37.19 36.74 -19.63
CA SER A 838 -38.57 36.41 -20.03
C SER A 838 -39.57 36.92 -19.00
N PHE A 839 -40.76 37.31 -19.45
CA PHE A 839 -41.72 38.04 -18.62
C PHE A 839 -43.08 37.36 -18.51
N ALA A 840 -43.80 37.67 -17.42
CA ALA A 840 -45.24 37.54 -17.32
C ALA A 840 -45.88 38.92 -17.43
N LEU A 841 -46.93 39.05 -18.24
CA LEU A 841 -47.72 40.28 -18.35
C LEU A 841 -48.75 40.33 -17.22
N GLY A 842 -48.82 41.46 -16.52
CA GLY A 842 -49.82 41.67 -15.47
C GLY A 842 -51.13 42.21 -16.04
N GLU A 843 -52.19 41.41 -15.97
CA GLU A 843 -53.55 41.76 -16.37
C GLU A 843 -54.41 42.02 -15.14
N ASN A 844 -55.23 43.07 -15.16
CA ASN A 844 -56.15 43.45 -14.07
C ASN A 844 -55.47 43.62 -12.69
N ILE A 845 -54.26 44.18 -12.67
CA ILE A 845 -53.46 44.39 -11.44
C ILE A 845 -54.27 45.16 -10.40
N GLY A 846 -54.39 44.61 -9.19
CA GLY A 846 -55.17 45.18 -8.09
C GLY A 846 -56.67 44.84 -8.08
N MET A 847 -57.16 44.05 -9.04
CA MET A 847 -58.53 43.52 -9.04
C MET A 847 -58.56 42.04 -8.60
N LYS A 848 -59.74 41.53 -8.22
CA LYS A 848 -59.90 40.09 -7.86
C LYS A 848 -59.54 39.11 -8.99
N SER A 849 -59.47 39.60 -10.23
CA SER A 849 -59.07 38.86 -11.42
C SER A 849 -57.63 39.16 -11.86
N GLU A 850 -56.76 39.60 -10.95
CA GLU A 850 -55.34 39.80 -11.23
C GLU A 850 -54.72 38.48 -11.71
N LYS A 851 -54.07 38.54 -12.87
CA LYS A 851 -53.41 37.38 -13.48
C LYS A 851 -52.09 37.80 -14.11
N TRP A 852 -51.08 36.96 -13.92
CA TRP A 852 -49.78 37.09 -14.55
C TRP A 852 -49.65 36.02 -15.63
N THR A 853 -49.72 36.42 -16.90
CA THR A 853 -49.69 35.51 -18.06
C THR A 853 -48.29 35.46 -18.66
N PRO A 854 -47.64 34.28 -18.76
CA PRO A 854 -46.34 34.16 -19.41
C PRO A 854 -46.36 34.66 -20.85
N MET A 855 -45.40 35.52 -21.18
CA MET A 855 -45.22 36.07 -22.53
C MET A 855 -44.40 35.11 -23.41
N MET A 856 -44.40 35.35 -24.72
CA MET A 856 -43.64 34.55 -25.68
C MET A 856 -42.17 34.97 -25.69
N THR A 857 -41.27 34.12 -26.18
CA THR A 857 -39.82 34.42 -26.30
C THR A 857 -39.54 35.67 -27.14
N ALA A 858 -40.44 36.04 -28.06
CA ALA A 858 -40.33 37.26 -28.86
C ALA A 858 -40.43 38.55 -28.02
N ASP A 859 -41.05 38.48 -26.83
CA ASP A 859 -41.24 39.61 -25.92
C ASP A 859 -40.12 39.72 -24.86
N ASN A 860 -39.09 38.89 -24.97
CA ASN A 860 -37.90 38.97 -24.14
C ASN A 860 -37.23 40.35 -24.32
N ALA A 861 -36.70 40.87 -23.23
CA ALA A 861 -36.05 42.18 -23.21
C ALA A 861 -34.79 42.13 -22.36
N TRP A 862 -33.87 43.02 -22.70
CA TRP A 862 -32.57 43.14 -22.03
C TRP A 862 -32.67 44.12 -20.87
N ILE A 863 -32.44 43.64 -19.64
CA ILE A 863 -32.45 44.47 -18.43
C ILE A 863 -31.00 44.69 -17.95
N PRO A 864 -30.58 45.94 -17.64
CA PRO A 864 -29.28 46.22 -17.07
C PRO A 864 -29.05 45.52 -15.72
N ARG A 865 -27.82 45.01 -15.49
CA ARG A 865 -27.42 44.32 -14.24
C ARG A 865 -27.88 45.05 -12.98
N ASN A 866 -27.68 46.36 -12.93
CA ASN A 866 -27.97 47.18 -11.75
C ASN A 866 -29.45 47.17 -11.33
N GLU A 867 -30.36 46.95 -12.28
CA GLU A 867 -31.80 46.94 -12.02
C GLU A 867 -32.29 45.54 -11.63
N ILE A 868 -31.76 44.50 -12.30
CA ILE A 868 -32.18 43.11 -12.11
C ILE A 868 -31.56 42.46 -10.87
N ILE A 869 -30.31 42.79 -10.53
CA ILE A 869 -29.59 42.20 -9.39
C ILE A 869 -30.23 42.53 -8.04
N GLN A 870 -31.01 43.60 -7.94
CA GLN A 870 -31.70 44.00 -6.70
C GLN A 870 -32.81 43.03 -6.29
N THR A 871 -33.32 42.23 -7.23
CA THR A 871 -34.49 41.35 -6.99
C THR A 871 -34.29 39.93 -7.48
N HIS A 872 -33.42 39.71 -8.46
CA HIS A 872 -33.15 38.41 -9.07
C HIS A 872 -31.65 38.07 -9.00
N SER A 873 -30.98 38.44 -7.90
CA SER A 873 -29.54 38.26 -7.70
C SER A 873 -29.07 36.83 -7.93
N LYS A 874 -29.86 35.84 -7.50
CA LYS A 874 -29.56 34.41 -7.63
C LYS A 874 -29.62 33.92 -9.07
N MET A 875 -30.68 34.27 -9.80
CA MET A 875 -30.82 33.93 -11.23
C MET A 875 -29.75 34.63 -12.10
N VAL A 876 -29.38 35.86 -11.73
CA VAL A 876 -28.27 36.59 -12.38
C VAL A 876 -26.94 35.84 -12.16
N ALA A 877 -26.68 35.36 -10.95
CA ALA A 877 -25.47 34.62 -10.62
C ALA A 877 -25.39 33.28 -11.38
N GLU A 878 -26.51 32.56 -11.54
CA GLU A 878 -26.58 31.33 -12.35
C GLU A 878 -26.21 31.58 -13.82
N VAL A 879 -26.75 32.65 -14.41
CA VAL A 879 -26.46 33.00 -15.81
C VAL A 879 -25.03 33.50 -15.99
N ASP A 880 -24.52 34.32 -15.05
CA ASP A 880 -23.12 34.74 -15.04
C ASP A 880 -22.17 33.54 -15.05
N GLN A 881 -22.50 32.54 -14.26
CA GLN A 881 -21.73 31.32 -14.11
C GLN A 881 -21.82 30.43 -15.36
N LYS A 882 -23.01 30.27 -15.94
CA LYS A 882 -23.22 29.54 -17.20
C LYS A 882 -22.46 30.18 -18.37
N GLU A 883 -22.44 31.50 -18.44
CA GLU A 883 -21.69 32.25 -19.46
C GLU A 883 -20.17 32.18 -19.21
N ALA A 884 -19.73 32.17 -17.95
CA ALA A 884 -18.34 31.90 -17.61
C ALA A 884 -17.90 30.49 -18.08
N LEU A 885 -18.77 29.49 -17.92
CA LEU A 885 -18.56 28.12 -18.44
C LEU A 885 -18.52 28.10 -19.98
N ALA A 886 -19.42 28.82 -20.66
CA ALA A 886 -19.50 28.90 -22.12
C ALA A 886 -18.31 29.65 -22.77
N SER A 887 -17.70 30.60 -22.05
CA SER A 887 -16.56 31.41 -22.54
C SER A 887 -15.23 30.67 -22.69
N GLY A 888 -15.21 29.35 -22.54
CA GLY A 888 -14.00 28.52 -22.70
C GLY A 888 -13.10 28.47 -21.46
N GLN A 889 -13.57 28.92 -20.30
CA GLN A 889 -12.85 28.77 -19.02
C GLN A 889 -13.08 27.39 -18.37
N PHE A 890 -13.84 26.50 -19.01
CA PHE A 890 -14.07 25.14 -18.55
C PHE A 890 -12.86 24.24 -18.80
N ARG A 891 -12.35 23.63 -17.72
CA ARG A 891 -11.27 22.65 -17.79
C ARG A 891 -11.86 21.25 -17.95
N PRO A 892 -11.58 20.53 -19.05
CA PRO A 892 -12.21 19.24 -19.30
C PRO A 892 -11.74 18.17 -18.31
N LEU A 893 -12.66 17.32 -17.86
CA LEU A 893 -12.41 16.26 -16.86
C LEU A 893 -11.76 15.01 -17.47
N VAL A 894 -10.68 15.20 -18.21
CA VAL A 894 -9.95 14.11 -18.89
C VAL A 894 -8.78 13.64 -18.01
N ARG A 895 -8.53 12.33 -17.95
CA ARG A 895 -7.49 11.73 -17.09
C ARG A 895 -6.12 12.41 -17.24
N ARG A 896 -5.66 12.62 -18.48
CA ARG A 896 -4.37 13.27 -18.77
C ARG A 896 -4.25 14.67 -18.15
N GLU A 897 -5.32 15.47 -18.18
CA GLU A 897 -5.30 16.81 -17.58
C GLU A 897 -5.31 16.75 -16.05
N ILE A 898 -6.00 15.77 -15.48
CA ILE A 898 -6.04 15.53 -14.04
C ILE A 898 -4.68 15.07 -13.55
N GLU A 899 -4.04 14.13 -14.24
CA GLU A 899 -2.68 13.67 -13.95
C GLU A 899 -1.67 14.83 -14.00
N GLN A 900 -1.70 15.64 -15.07
CA GLN A 900 -0.83 16.80 -15.19
C GLN A 900 -1.10 17.86 -14.11
N HIS A 901 -2.35 18.01 -13.68
CA HIS A 901 -2.70 18.90 -12.57
C HIS A 901 -2.17 18.40 -11.24
N CYS A 902 -2.38 17.12 -10.94
CA CYS A 902 -1.93 16.47 -9.71
C CYS A 902 -0.39 16.42 -9.63
N ALA A 903 0.30 16.31 -10.77
CA ALA A 903 1.76 16.39 -10.86
C ALA A 903 2.31 17.73 -10.33
N ASN A 904 1.58 18.85 -10.50
CA ASN A 904 1.95 20.15 -9.94
C ASN A 904 1.98 20.18 -8.40
N PHE A 905 1.42 19.17 -7.74
CA PHE A 905 1.43 18.99 -6.28
C PHE A 905 2.29 17.78 -5.86
N GLY A 906 3.09 17.23 -6.78
CA GLY A 906 3.99 16.12 -6.53
C GLY A 906 3.29 14.76 -6.37
N LEU A 907 2.12 14.58 -6.99
CA LEU A 907 1.45 13.28 -7.10
C LEU A 907 1.82 12.62 -8.42
N ASP A 908 2.23 11.35 -8.36
CA ASP A 908 2.56 10.55 -9.53
C ASP A 908 1.30 10.15 -10.31
N ALA A 909 1.38 10.13 -11.65
CA ALA A 909 0.25 9.80 -12.52
C ALA A 909 -0.31 8.40 -12.24
N GLU A 910 0.55 7.43 -11.93
CA GLU A 910 0.13 6.06 -11.62
C GLU A 910 -0.72 6.01 -10.35
N LEU A 911 -0.35 6.78 -9.33
CA LEU A 911 -1.13 6.90 -8.10
C LEU A 911 -2.48 7.60 -8.33
N VAL A 912 -2.53 8.58 -9.24
CA VAL A 912 -3.73 9.39 -9.50
C VAL A 912 -4.82 8.59 -10.22
N SER A 913 -4.44 7.76 -11.18
CA SER A 913 -5.38 7.08 -12.08
C SER A 913 -5.63 5.61 -11.74
N HIS A 914 -4.76 4.98 -10.94
CA HIS A 914 -4.82 3.52 -10.72
C HIS A 914 -4.86 3.08 -9.27
N SER A 915 -4.46 3.94 -8.33
CA SER A 915 -4.51 3.67 -6.89
C SER A 915 -5.75 4.28 -6.26
N ARG A 916 -6.46 3.47 -5.46
CA ARG A 916 -7.60 3.96 -4.66
C ARG A 916 -7.09 4.81 -3.50
N MET A 917 -7.88 5.80 -3.06
CA MET A 917 -7.50 6.72 -1.99
C MET A 917 -7.25 6.02 -0.64
N ARG A 918 -7.82 4.83 -0.41
CA ARG A 918 -7.50 3.96 0.73
C ARG A 918 -6.01 3.60 0.83
N GLY A 919 -5.33 3.48 -0.31
CA GLY A 919 -3.91 3.14 -0.38
C GLY A 919 -2.98 4.34 -0.25
N LEU A 920 -3.50 5.57 -0.12
CA LEU A 920 -2.71 6.80 -0.03
C LEU A 920 -2.39 7.18 1.41
N SER A 921 -1.17 7.68 1.63
CA SER A 921 -0.76 8.24 2.92
C SER A 921 -1.55 9.52 3.26
N GLY A 922 -1.57 9.93 4.53
CA GLY A 922 -2.22 11.18 4.95
C GLY A 922 -1.73 12.40 4.16
N GLY A 923 -0.40 12.55 4.01
CA GLY A 923 0.18 13.62 3.21
C GLY A 923 -0.16 13.56 1.71
N GLN A 924 -0.29 12.37 1.14
CA GLN A 924 -0.74 12.21 -0.25
C GLN A 924 -2.21 12.60 -0.41
N ARG A 925 -3.07 12.22 0.54
CA ARG A 925 -4.48 12.65 0.57
C ARG A 925 -4.60 14.18 0.65
N VAL A 926 -3.75 14.83 1.45
CA VAL A 926 -3.72 16.30 1.51
C VAL A 926 -3.38 16.91 0.16
N LYS A 927 -2.38 16.38 -0.56
CA LYS A 927 -2.03 16.83 -1.92
C LYS A 927 -3.18 16.65 -2.91
N VAL A 928 -3.96 15.57 -2.79
CA VAL A 928 -5.15 15.35 -3.64
C VAL A 928 -6.20 16.43 -3.37
N VAL A 929 -6.44 16.81 -2.11
CA VAL A 929 -7.36 17.90 -1.75
C VAL A 929 -6.87 19.24 -2.30
N LEU A 930 -5.57 19.55 -2.14
CA LEU A 930 -4.98 20.79 -2.69
C LEU A 930 -5.12 20.86 -4.22
N ALA A 931 -4.89 19.74 -4.91
CA ALA A 931 -5.09 19.63 -6.34
C ALA A 931 -6.58 19.83 -6.70
N ALA A 932 -7.50 19.15 -6.01
CA ALA A 932 -8.93 19.26 -6.26
C ALA A 932 -9.47 20.68 -6.05
N CYS A 933 -9.13 21.34 -4.93
CA CYS A 933 -9.57 22.71 -4.63
C CYS A 933 -9.05 23.75 -5.64
N SER A 934 -7.91 23.49 -6.28
CA SER A 934 -7.32 24.40 -7.28
C SER A 934 -7.68 24.06 -8.73
N TRP A 935 -8.46 23.00 -8.98
CA TRP A 935 -8.79 22.49 -10.32
C TRP A 935 -9.36 23.57 -11.25
N GLN A 936 -10.31 24.39 -10.74
CA GLN A 936 -11.00 25.44 -11.49
C GLN A 936 -10.23 26.77 -11.62
N ARG A 937 -8.90 26.78 -11.41
CA ARG A 937 -8.08 27.98 -11.59
C ARG A 937 -8.61 29.19 -10.80
N PRO A 938 -8.62 29.11 -9.46
CA PRO A 938 -9.22 30.13 -8.60
C PRO A 938 -8.47 31.47 -8.69
N HIS A 939 -9.18 32.55 -8.37
CA HIS A 939 -8.63 33.91 -8.29
C HIS A 939 -8.19 34.29 -6.89
N LEU A 940 -8.87 33.71 -5.88
CA LEU A 940 -8.50 33.78 -4.47
C LEU A 940 -8.37 32.37 -3.90
N ILE A 941 -7.30 32.12 -3.15
CA ILE A 941 -7.11 30.88 -2.39
C ILE A 941 -7.16 31.22 -0.91
N VAL A 942 -8.03 30.54 -0.17
CA VAL A 942 -8.16 30.64 1.28
C VAL A 942 -7.66 29.35 1.92
N LEU A 943 -6.62 29.47 2.75
CA LEU A 943 -5.98 28.36 3.45
C LEU A 943 -6.31 28.46 4.94
N ASP A 944 -7.11 27.53 5.45
CA ASP A 944 -7.41 27.44 6.87
C ASP A 944 -6.42 26.53 7.58
N GLU A 945 -5.60 27.11 8.46
CA GLU A 945 -4.57 26.47 9.28
C GLU A 945 -3.68 25.46 8.53
N PRO A 946 -3.02 25.84 7.42
CA PRO A 946 -2.22 24.92 6.60
C PRO A 946 -1.08 24.24 7.36
N THR A 947 -0.59 24.89 8.43
CA THR A 947 0.47 24.37 9.29
C THR A 947 0.06 23.19 10.17
N ASN A 948 -1.24 22.91 10.30
CA ASN A 948 -1.73 21.83 11.19
C ASN A 948 -1.75 20.45 10.52
N TYR A 949 -1.68 20.38 9.19
CA TYR A 949 -1.86 19.12 8.45
C TYR A 949 -0.84 18.92 7.30
N LEU A 950 0.14 19.82 7.17
CA LEU A 950 1.24 19.71 6.22
C LEU A 950 2.56 19.57 6.96
N ASP A 951 3.43 18.68 6.47
CA ASP A 951 4.81 18.56 6.94
C ASP A 951 5.65 19.78 6.51
N ARG A 952 6.82 19.96 7.12
CA ARG A 952 7.67 21.14 6.89
C ARG A 952 8.08 21.30 5.42
N ASP A 953 8.35 20.19 4.74
CA ASP A 953 8.71 20.19 3.31
C ASP A 953 7.53 20.58 2.43
N SER A 954 6.32 20.05 2.66
CA SER A 954 5.13 20.48 1.92
C SER A 954 4.74 21.91 2.28
N LEU A 955 5.02 22.39 3.49
CA LEU A 955 4.89 23.80 3.86
C LEU A 955 5.90 24.69 3.13
N GLY A 956 7.14 24.23 2.96
CA GLY A 956 8.16 24.89 2.14
C GLY A 956 7.74 24.99 0.67
N ALA A 957 7.29 23.87 0.09
CA ALA A 957 6.78 23.79 -1.26
C ALA A 957 5.52 24.66 -1.45
N LEU A 958 4.59 24.64 -0.49
CA LEU A 958 3.39 25.47 -0.46
C LEU A 958 3.75 26.96 -0.35
N SER A 959 4.73 27.30 0.49
CA SER A 959 5.23 28.67 0.63
C SER A 959 5.77 29.19 -0.70
N LYS A 960 6.60 28.39 -1.39
CA LYS A 960 7.09 28.73 -2.73
C LYS A 960 5.95 28.88 -3.74
N ALA A 961 4.96 28.01 -3.70
CA ALA A 961 3.78 28.07 -4.57
C ALA A 961 2.93 29.31 -4.33
N ILE A 962 2.70 29.69 -3.07
CA ILE A 962 1.95 30.90 -2.69
C ILE A 962 2.69 32.16 -3.17
N LYS A 963 4.02 32.18 -3.07
CA LYS A 963 4.84 33.28 -3.59
C LYS A 963 4.74 33.41 -5.11
N ALA A 964 4.76 32.29 -5.82
CA ALA A 964 4.66 32.25 -7.29
C ALA A 964 3.23 32.41 -7.83
N PHE A 965 2.21 32.27 -6.98
CA PHE A 965 0.81 32.31 -7.41
C PHE A 965 0.38 33.72 -7.84
N GLU A 966 -0.24 33.81 -9.01
CA GLU A 966 -0.62 35.10 -9.61
C GLU A 966 -1.97 35.65 -9.12
N GLY A 967 -2.67 34.91 -8.24
CA GLY A 967 -3.92 35.32 -7.59
C GLY A 967 -3.73 35.73 -6.13
N GLY A 968 -4.82 36.15 -5.48
CA GLY A 968 -4.78 36.57 -4.08
C GLY A 968 -4.81 35.38 -3.12
N VAL A 969 -4.14 35.51 -1.97
CA VAL A 969 -4.04 34.45 -0.97
C VAL A 969 -4.41 34.99 0.41
N ILE A 970 -5.23 34.23 1.12
CA ILE A 970 -5.65 34.50 2.49
C ILE A 970 -5.28 33.27 3.32
N ILE A 971 -4.43 33.46 4.33
CA ILE A 971 -3.91 32.41 5.18
C ILE A 971 -4.44 32.63 6.59
N ILE A 972 -5.20 31.69 7.12
CA ILE A 972 -5.60 31.67 8.52
C ILE A 972 -4.58 30.80 9.24
N THR A 973 -3.81 31.38 10.16
CA THR A 973 -2.83 30.60 10.91
C THR A 973 -2.45 31.26 12.22
N HIS A 974 -2.05 30.45 13.19
CA HIS A 974 -1.35 30.90 14.40
C HIS A 974 0.18 30.97 14.23
N SER A 975 0.73 30.43 13.13
CA SER A 975 2.18 30.38 12.91
C SER A 975 2.71 31.70 12.35
N LYS A 976 3.50 32.39 13.18
CA LYS A 976 4.18 33.62 12.78
C LYS A 976 5.33 33.34 11.79
N GLU A 977 6.07 32.25 11.99
CA GLU A 977 7.17 31.84 11.10
C GLU A 977 6.69 31.62 9.66
N PHE A 978 5.49 31.06 9.50
CA PHE A 978 4.91 30.82 8.18
C PHE A 978 4.47 32.14 7.51
N THR A 979 3.97 33.12 8.26
CA THR A 979 3.42 34.36 7.70
C THR A 979 4.47 35.43 7.42
N GLU A 980 5.57 35.48 8.19
CA GLU A 980 6.59 36.54 8.14
C GLU A 980 7.20 36.79 6.74
N ASN A 981 7.29 35.76 5.89
CA ASN A 981 7.87 35.88 4.54
C ASN A 981 6.83 35.66 3.41
N LEU A 982 5.55 35.53 3.75
CA LEU A 982 4.48 35.16 2.80
C LEU A 982 3.39 36.22 2.68
N THR A 983 3.08 36.90 3.79
CA THR A 983 1.97 37.84 3.88
C THR A 983 2.44 39.24 4.24
N GLU A 984 1.90 40.24 3.57
CA GLU A 984 2.21 41.66 3.82
C GLU A 984 1.11 42.34 4.65
N GLU A 985 -0.10 41.77 4.62
CA GLU A 985 -1.28 42.31 5.28
C GLU A 985 -1.73 41.35 6.38
N VAL A 986 -2.13 41.89 7.53
CA VAL A 986 -2.53 41.11 8.71
C VAL A 986 -3.89 41.58 9.22
N TRP A 987 -4.86 40.66 9.25
CA TRP A 987 -6.18 40.87 9.85
C TRP A 987 -6.18 40.30 11.26
N ALA A 988 -6.09 41.17 12.25
CA ALA A 988 -6.20 40.80 13.65
C ALA A 988 -7.68 40.76 14.05
N VAL A 989 -8.20 39.57 14.36
CA VAL A 989 -9.57 39.36 14.83
C VAL A 989 -9.57 39.18 16.34
N MET A 990 -10.22 40.09 17.06
CA MET A 990 -10.35 40.08 18.52
C MET A 990 -11.78 40.46 18.91
N ASP A 991 -12.40 39.65 19.77
CA ASP A 991 -13.76 39.89 20.29
C ASP A 991 -14.81 40.20 19.21
N GLY A 992 -14.75 39.50 18.07
CA GLY A 992 -15.67 39.69 16.95
C GLY A 992 -15.45 40.97 16.13
N LYS A 993 -14.38 41.71 16.40
CA LYS A 993 -13.96 42.87 15.59
C LYS A 993 -12.66 42.56 14.87
N MET A 994 -12.53 43.07 13.66
CA MET A 994 -11.32 42.89 12.85
C MET A 994 -10.64 44.24 12.65
N THR A 995 -9.34 44.28 12.94
CA THR A 995 -8.48 45.42 12.61
C THR A 995 -7.49 45.00 11.53
N PRO A 996 -7.64 45.48 10.28
CA PRO A 996 -6.67 45.21 9.23
C PRO A 996 -5.43 46.08 9.42
N SER A 997 -4.26 45.50 9.26
CA SER A 997 -2.95 46.16 9.40
C SER A 997 -2.04 45.81 8.21
N GLY A 998 -1.12 46.71 7.85
CA GLY A 998 -0.21 46.55 6.70
C GLY A 998 -0.70 47.17 5.37
N HIS A 999 -1.74 48.01 5.38
CA HIS A 999 -2.37 48.50 4.15
C HIS A 999 -1.71 49.71 3.46
N ASN A 1000 -1.48 49.56 2.14
CA ASN A 1000 -1.59 50.65 1.17
C ASN A 1000 -3.07 50.84 0.81
N TRP A 1001 -3.80 51.67 1.58
CA TRP A 1001 -5.12 52.14 1.14
C TRP A 1001 -4.95 53.10 -0.03
N VAL A 1002 -5.22 52.64 -1.25
CA VAL A 1002 -5.42 53.58 -2.37
C VAL A 1002 -6.90 53.92 -2.43
N GLN A 1003 -7.30 55.04 -1.82
CA GLN A 1003 -8.49 55.76 -2.28
C GLN A 1003 -8.19 56.32 -3.67
N GLY A 1004 -8.21 55.48 -4.71
CA GLY A 1004 -7.87 55.89 -6.06
C GLY A 1004 -7.66 54.73 -7.03
N GLN A 1005 -8.09 54.90 -8.27
CA GLN A 1005 -7.84 53.94 -9.35
C GLN A 1005 -6.35 53.91 -9.72
N GLY A 1006 -5.68 52.79 -9.44
CA GLY A 1006 -4.68 52.22 -10.34
C GLY A 1006 -3.30 52.87 -10.42
N SER A 1007 -2.47 52.66 -9.40
CA SER A 1007 -1.01 52.82 -9.49
C SER A 1007 -0.29 51.52 -9.08
N GLY A 1008 -0.62 50.42 -9.77
CA GLY A 1008 0.09 49.13 -9.66
C GLY A 1008 0.56 48.63 -11.03
N PRO A 1009 1.48 47.65 -11.08
CA PRO A 1009 1.95 47.06 -12.34
C PRO A 1009 0.75 46.59 -13.18
N ARG A 1010 0.71 47.01 -14.45
CA ARG A 1010 -0.33 46.57 -15.40
C ARG A 1010 -0.08 45.11 -15.74
N LEU A 1011 -1.15 44.31 -15.80
CA LEU A 1011 -1.09 42.97 -16.36
C LEU A 1011 -0.66 43.11 -17.82
N THR A 1012 0.48 42.53 -18.20
CA THR A 1012 0.95 42.56 -19.58
C THR A 1012 -0.01 41.73 -20.43
N GLU A 1013 -0.55 42.31 -21.50
CA GLU A 1013 -1.19 41.53 -22.57
C GLU A 1013 -0.12 40.61 -23.16
N LYS A 1014 -0.14 39.32 -22.80
CA LYS A 1014 0.63 38.32 -23.54
C LYS A 1014 0.03 38.25 -24.95
N GLU A 1015 0.78 38.75 -25.94
CA GLU A 1015 0.64 38.27 -27.32
C GLU A 1015 0.70 36.73 -27.26
N GLY A 1016 -0.29 36.06 -27.86
CA GLY A 1016 -0.47 34.63 -27.72
C GLY A 1016 0.76 33.84 -28.15
N ASP A 1017 1.47 33.27 -27.18
CA ASP A 1017 2.38 32.16 -27.42
C ASP A 1017 1.55 30.95 -27.82
N GLY A 1018 1.92 30.35 -28.95
CA GLY A 1018 1.23 29.22 -29.54
C GLY A 1018 1.35 27.98 -28.68
N GLU A 1019 0.33 27.70 -27.88
CA GLU A 1019 0.07 26.33 -27.43
C GLU A 1019 -0.39 25.50 -28.63
N VAL A 1020 0.30 24.38 -28.85
CA VAL A 1020 -0.03 23.39 -29.86
C VAL A 1020 -1.38 22.78 -29.53
N LYS A 1021 -2.47 23.26 -30.16
CA LYS A 1021 -3.80 22.66 -30.01
C LYS A 1021 -3.77 21.24 -30.60
N ARG A 1022 -4.14 20.28 -29.76
CA ARG A 1022 -4.35 18.89 -30.16
C ARG A 1022 -5.83 18.54 -30.06
N ASP A 1023 -6.33 17.73 -30.97
CA ASP A 1023 -7.72 17.25 -30.93
C ASP A 1023 -7.96 16.30 -29.72
N ALA A 1024 -9.21 15.87 -29.54
CA ALA A 1024 -9.61 14.98 -28.45
C ALA A 1024 -8.92 13.60 -28.46
N LEU A 1025 -8.22 13.26 -29.55
CA LEU A 1025 -7.47 12.01 -29.75
C LEU A 1025 -5.95 12.22 -29.72
N GLY A 1026 -5.47 13.46 -29.53
CA GLY A 1026 -4.05 13.78 -29.37
C GLY A 1026 -3.30 14.18 -30.65
N ASN A 1027 -3.97 14.41 -31.78
CA ASN A 1027 -3.33 14.85 -33.03
C ASN A 1027 -3.12 16.36 -33.04
N VAL A 1028 -1.98 16.82 -33.56
CA VAL A 1028 -1.63 18.26 -33.66
C VAL A 1028 -2.39 18.93 -34.82
N ILE A 1029 -3.08 20.05 -34.54
CA ILE A 1029 -3.74 20.87 -35.56
C ILE A 1029 -2.85 22.09 -35.87
N GLU A 1030 -2.40 22.22 -37.11
CA GLU A 1030 -1.66 23.41 -37.58
C GLU A 1030 -2.63 24.57 -37.90
N GLU A 1031 -2.59 25.66 -37.12
CA GLU A 1031 -3.31 26.90 -37.45
C GLU A 1031 -2.48 27.78 -38.41
N GLN A 1032 -3.11 28.23 -39.50
CA GLN A 1032 -2.55 29.26 -40.39
C GLN A 1032 -2.41 30.60 -39.64
N LYS A 1033 -1.19 31.17 -39.62
CA LYS A 1033 -0.86 32.43 -38.95
C LYS A 1033 -1.79 33.58 -39.40
N LYS A 1034 -2.48 34.22 -38.45
CA LYS A 1034 -3.16 35.52 -38.68
C LYS A 1034 -2.13 36.63 -38.91
N GLN A 1035 -2.35 37.43 -39.96
CA GLN A 1035 -1.52 38.61 -40.27
C GLN A 1035 -1.60 39.67 -39.16
N LYS A 1036 -0.43 40.28 -38.88
CA LYS A 1036 -0.24 41.31 -37.85
C LYS A 1036 -0.98 42.60 -38.24
N LYS A 1037 -1.85 43.13 -37.35
CA LYS A 1037 -2.52 44.42 -37.58
C LYS A 1037 -1.49 45.57 -37.51
N LEU A 1038 -1.36 46.31 -38.60
CA LEU A 1038 -0.48 47.50 -38.71
C LEU A 1038 -0.93 48.61 -37.75
N SER A 1039 0.04 49.35 -37.21
CA SER A 1039 -0.22 50.51 -36.35
C SER A 1039 -0.82 51.68 -37.14
N SER A 1040 -1.51 52.60 -36.46
CA SER A 1040 -2.13 53.79 -37.08
C SER A 1040 -1.11 54.72 -37.78
N ALA A 1041 0.15 54.70 -37.34
CA ALA A 1041 1.25 55.43 -37.97
C ALA A 1041 1.70 54.78 -39.29
N GLU A 1042 1.75 53.44 -39.34
CA GLU A 1042 2.13 52.68 -40.54
C GLU A 1042 1.03 52.74 -41.61
N LEU A 1043 -0.24 52.70 -41.22
CA LEU A 1043 -1.39 52.91 -42.12
C LEU A 1043 -1.36 54.30 -42.77
N ARG A 1044 -0.98 55.35 -42.03
CA ARG A 1044 -0.82 56.71 -42.58
C ARG A 1044 0.36 56.78 -43.56
N LYS A 1045 1.46 56.07 -43.29
CA LYS A 1045 2.64 56.02 -44.18
C LYS A 1045 2.30 55.32 -45.50
N LYS A 1046 1.69 54.13 -45.44
CA LYS A 1046 1.24 53.37 -46.62
C LYS A 1046 0.19 54.13 -47.46
N LYS A 1047 -0.73 54.85 -46.82
CA LYS A 1047 -1.70 55.72 -47.52
C LYS A 1047 -1.02 56.87 -48.29
N LYS A 1048 0.05 57.44 -47.72
CA LYS A 1048 0.83 58.50 -48.35
C LYS A 1048 1.66 57.98 -49.54
N GLU A 1049 2.20 56.76 -49.42
CA GLU A 1049 2.92 56.05 -50.49
C GLU A 1049 2.00 55.67 -51.66
N ARG A 1050 0.78 55.19 -51.36
CA ARG A 1050 -0.25 54.88 -52.36
C ARG A 1050 -0.66 56.13 -53.15
N MET A 1051 -0.84 57.26 -52.48
CA MET A 1051 -1.16 58.55 -53.12
C MET A 1051 0.00 59.06 -54.00
N ALA A 1052 1.25 58.78 -53.61
CA ALA A 1052 2.43 59.14 -54.40
C ALA A 1052 2.59 58.27 -55.67
N ARG A 1053 2.34 56.95 -55.57
CA ARG A 1053 2.34 56.03 -56.71
C ARG A 1053 1.23 56.32 -57.71
N ARG A 1054 0.03 56.64 -57.22
CA ARG A 1054 -1.10 57.05 -58.05
C ARG A 1054 -0.84 58.37 -58.79
N LYS A 1055 -0.01 59.27 -58.24
CA LYS A 1055 0.47 60.48 -58.93
C LYS A 1055 1.57 60.21 -59.98
N LYS A 1056 2.23 59.05 -59.92
CA LYS A 1056 3.25 58.61 -60.90
C LYS A 1056 2.68 57.76 -62.05
N GLY A 1057 1.37 57.49 -62.05
CA GLY A 1057 0.70 56.76 -63.14
C GLY A 1057 0.73 55.24 -63.02
N GLU A 1058 1.06 54.69 -61.85
CA GLU A 1058 1.00 53.24 -61.58
C GLU A 1058 -0.43 52.82 -61.16
N GLU A 1059 -0.96 51.72 -61.75
CA GLU A 1059 -2.27 51.16 -61.38
C GLU A 1059 -2.19 50.36 -60.05
N VAL A 1060 -3.14 50.60 -59.14
CA VAL A 1060 -3.20 49.94 -57.83
C VAL A 1060 -4.61 49.37 -57.63
N PHE A 1061 -4.75 48.05 -57.73
CA PHE A 1061 -6.02 47.33 -57.64
C PHE A 1061 -6.18 46.70 -56.25
N SER A 1062 -7.21 47.12 -55.50
CA SER A 1062 -7.64 46.61 -54.18
C SER A 1062 -6.88 47.08 -52.92
N ASP A 1063 -7.63 47.11 -51.81
CA ASP A 1063 -7.19 47.54 -50.47
C ASP A 1063 -6.56 46.38 -49.65
N GLU A 1064 -6.48 45.17 -50.20
CA GLU A 1064 -6.08 43.95 -49.48
C GLU A 1064 -4.63 43.48 -49.74
N GLU A 1065 -3.91 44.08 -50.68
CA GLU A 1065 -2.52 43.69 -50.99
C GLU A 1065 -1.42 44.41 -50.16
N PHE A 1066 -1.76 45.13 -49.07
CA PHE A 1066 -0.73 45.76 -48.21
C PHE A 1066 -0.98 45.76 -46.69
#